data_AF-A0A291TF59-F1
#
_entry.id   AF-A0A291TF59-F1
#
_cell.length_a   1.000
_cell.length_b   1.000
_cell.length_c   1.000
_cell.angle_alpha   90.00
_cell.angle_beta   90.00
_cell.angle_gamma   90.00
#
_symmetry.space_group_name_H-M   'P 1'
#
loop_
_entity.id
_entity.type
_entity.pdbx_description
1 polymer ?
#
loop_
_entity_poly.entity_id
_entity_poly.type
_entity_poly.pdbx_seq_one_letter_code
_entity_poly.pdbx_strand_id
1 'polypeptide(L)'
;MHVTKKYSLALLMGSLLASPSLIASEWSTLAARATAATGYEVRANQFRVAKVPLDYFDGLQAGAKQLTLPLPDGGEVTFTLEAYDLLPADLAAKYPQIRTFRGHNPSRPLDTGRFDLGPQGFHAMFSHQGKMVFVDPLRNAEGYAVYYQQDAHSRLDEEADRVLGAQVSKLARKVQVDGNARKRYTIAISATGEFTQYHGGSQVLAMAAIATLLNRVNQVYQRDVGAEFVLATGNDEVVFTNPATDPFDNNDNDAQTNIGVQALYFTNMKLGNFDIGHVLNTGGGGLAGLAVLCTNQKSSGMSGSATPVGDAFFVDYVAHEIGHQFGADHTFNGTSGSCGGGNRVAGQAYEPGSGSSIMAYAGICGEENIQANSDPYFHSKSIEQMRSHMATNTSCGTTLTLGNNTPQAVAGRDYVIPANTPFALNGAGSDLDGNALLYNWEQIDLGTESSSAATMIDDGTRPLFRFVAPTPSPERIFPSLPSLLSGTLAKGDAWPTTNRDLNFRLTVRDGQGGVASDDMKVQVVKTSSVFRITNPFYGVMLTPGASQALAWDVAGTDQAPISCSKVDISVTQDEGANWTMLAVGQSNNGAATVTLPANLTSSVRLKVACSDNIFFAISPLKLPLVQGGSTSGGGGGGGGSLGLWTLALALLGWHRRAK
;
A
#
# COMPACT_ATOMS: atom_id res chain seq x y z
N MET A 1 33.62 -73.02 38.34
CA MET A 1 34.64 -72.14 37.72
C MET A 1 33.91 -70.95 37.11
N HIS A 2 33.54 -69.96 37.94
CA HIS A 2 32.88 -68.72 37.52
C HIS A 2 33.48 -67.59 38.36
N VAL A 3 34.25 -66.73 37.71
CA VAL A 3 34.90 -65.57 38.32
C VAL A 3 34.21 -64.32 37.80
N THR A 4 33.64 -63.58 38.73
CA THR A 4 33.13 -62.21 38.63
C THR A 4 34.17 -61.22 38.11
N LYS A 5 33.77 -60.29 37.24
CA LYS A 5 34.45 -59.01 37.06
C LYS A 5 33.45 -57.85 37.02
N LYS A 6 33.69 -56.89 37.91
CA LYS A 6 33.05 -55.57 38.00
C LYS A 6 33.61 -54.66 36.89
N TYR A 7 32.78 -53.78 36.33
CA TYR A 7 33.24 -52.56 35.69
C TYR A 7 32.40 -51.36 36.18
N SER A 8 33.13 -50.32 36.54
CA SER A 8 32.68 -49.06 37.12
C SER A 8 32.11 -48.15 36.03
N LEU A 9 30.92 -47.59 36.24
CA LEU A 9 30.33 -46.59 35.35
C LEU A 9 30.77 -45.19 35.83
N ALA A 10 31.63 -44.53 35.06
CA ALA A 10 32.00 -43.13 35.25
C ALA A 10 30.99 -42.24 34.51
N LEU A 11 30.32 -41.35 35.25
CA LEU A 11 29.38 -40.37 34.74
C LEU A 11 30.16 -39.13 34.28
N LEU A 12 30.32 -38.92 32.97
CA LEU A 12 30.78 -37.64 32.41
C LEU A 12 29.55 -36.75 32.18
N MET A 13 29.39 -35.71 33.00
CA MET A 13 28.52 -34.58 32.69
C MET A 13 29.26 -33.64 31.73
N GLY A 14 28.90 -33.70 30.45
CA GLY A 14 29.29 -32.69 29.46
C GLY A 14 28.32 -31.51 29.51
N SER A 15 28.79 -30.37 30.02
CA SER A 15 28.10 -29.09 29.92
C SER A 15 28.13 -28.59 28.46
N LEU A 16 26.99 -28.70 27.77
CA LEU A 16 26.73 -28.06 26.49
C LEU A 16 26.59 -26.54 26.70
N LEU A 17 27.69 -25.81 26.53
CA LEU A 17 27.65 -24.38 26.25
C LEU A 17 27.16 -24.19 24.81
N ALA A 18 25.88 -23.87 24.65
CA ALA A 18 25.36 -23.36 23.39
C ALA A 18 25.88 -21.93 23.19
N SER A 19 26.93 -21.78 22.39
CA SER A 19 27.29 -20.49 21.83
C SER A 19 26.22 -20.10 20.81
N PRO A 20 25.59 -18.91 20.87
CA PRO A 20 24.78 -18.44 19.77
C PRO A 20 25.72 -18.23 18.58
N SER A 21 25.54 -19.03 17.53
CA SER A 21 26.14 -18.73 16.23
C SER A 21 25.56 -17.40 15.75
N LEU A 22 26.36 -16.34 15.87
CA LEU A 22 26.18 -15.12 15.08
C LEU A 22 26.33 -15.56 13.61
N ILE A 23 25.23 -15.89 12.95
CA ILE A 23 25.20 -16.07 11.50
C ILE A 23 25.58 -14.72 10.91
N ALA A 24 26.67 -14.69 10.14
CA ALA A 24 27.07 -13.51 9.39
C ALA A 24 25.98 -13.18 8.37
N SER A 25 25.63 -11.90 8.24
CA SER A 25 24.70 -11.43 7.21
C SER A 25 25.19 -11.85 5.83
N GLU A 26 24.30 -12.47 5.04
CA GLU A 26 24.61 -12.99 3.71
C GLU A 26 24.70 -11.83 2.68
N TRP A 27 24.08 -10.70 2.99
CA TRP A 27 24.03 -9.50 2.15
C TRP A 27 24.92 -8.39 2.69
N SER A 28 25.99 -8.07 1.95
CA SER A 28 26.85 -6.93 2.29
C SER A 28 26.23 -5.61 1.81
N THR A 29 26.09 -4.64 2.70
CA THR A 29 25.61 -3.30 2.32
C THR A 29 26.74 -2.47 1.75
N LEU A 30 26.59 -2.04 0.50
CA LEU A 30 27.52 -1.11 -0.15
C LEU A 30 27.16 0.36 0.11
N ALA A 31 25.86 0.66 0.12
CA ALA A 31 25.36 1.99 0.44
C ALA A 31 24.06 1.85 1.24
N ALA A 32 24.06 2.35 2.48
CA ALA A 32 22.91 2.23 3.38
C ALA A 32 21.74 3.16 3.00
N ARG A 33 22.02 4.23 2.25
CA ARG A 33 21.03 5.21 1.78
C ARG A 33 21.55 5.96 0.55
N ALA A 34 21.43 5.33 -0.61
CA ALA A 34 21.76 5.91 -1.90
C ALA A 34 20.56 6.65 -2.50
N THR A 35 20.85 7.58 -3.41
CA THR A 35 19.86 8.35 -4.19
C THR A 35 20.29 8.35 -5.66
N ALA A 36 19.42 8.79 -6.58
CA ALA A 36 19.79 8.92 -8.00
C ALA A 36 21.09 9.75 -8.21
N ALA A 37 21.39 10.71 -7.33
CA ALA A 37 22.62 11.51 -7.38
C ALA A 37 23.92 10.72 -7.11
N THR A 38 23.82 9.48 -6.62
CA THR A 38 24.97 8.60 -6.38
C THR A 38 25.45 7.84 -7.63
N GLY A 39 24.78 8.03 -8.77
CA GLY A 39 25.22 7.50 -10.08
C GLY A 39 24.74 6.08 -10.40
N TYR A 40 23.90 5.48 -9.56
CA TYR A 40 23.23 4.22 -9.89
C TYR A 40 21.98 4.47 -10.74
N GLU A 41 21.82 3.69 -11.81
CA GLU A 41 20.60 3.69 -12.63
C GLU A 41 19.49 2.87 -11.95
N VAL A 42 18.91 3.44 -10.89
CA VAL A 42 17.80 2.87 -10.12
C VAL A 42 16.59 3.78 -10.23
N ARG A 43 15.41 3.19 -10.48
CA ARG A 43 14.12 3.90 -10.52
C ARG A 43 13.56 4.11 -9.10
N ALA A 44 14.38 4.64 -8.19
CA ALA A 44 14.01 4.97 -6.82
C ALA A 44 14.78 6.18 -6.29
N ASN A 45 14.07 7.07 -5.59
CA ASN A 45 14.59 8.28 -4.96
C ASN A 45 15.48 7.97 -3.75
N GLN A 46 15.17 6.85 -3.06
CA GLN A 46 15.90 6.35 -1.90
C GLN A 46 15.99 4.83 -2.00
N PHE A 47 17.19 4.28 -1.85
CA PHE A 47 17.40 2.84 -1.87
C PHE A 47 18.65 2.44 -1.09
N ARG A 48 18.71 1.17 -0.70
CA ARG A 48 19.92 0.53 -0.20
C ARG A 48 20.55 -0.27 -1.35
N VAL A 49 21.87 -0.19 -1.47
CA VAL A 49 22.63 -1.07 -2.38
C VAL A 49 23.21 -2.21 -1.59
N ALA A 50 22.87 -3.44 -1.99
CA ALA A 50 23.34 -4.65 -1.36
C ALA A 50 24.00 -5.60 -2.37
N LYS A 51 25.02 -6.33 -1.92
CA LYS A 51 25.74 -7.36 -2.70
C LYS A 51 25.64 -8.71 -2.02
N VAL A 52 25.55 -9.76 -2.83
CA VAL A 52 25.61 -11.17 -2.42
C VAL A 52 26.77 -11.89 -3.10
N PRO A 53 27.22 -13.04 -2.56
CA PRO A 53 28.05 -13.98 -3.30
C PRO A 53 27.42 -14.37 -4.64
N LEU A 54 28.24 -14.60 -5.68
CA LEU A 54 27.73 -14.94 -7.02
C LEU A 54 26.93 -16.24 -7.06
N ASP A 55 27.23 -17.17 -6.16
CA ASP A 55 26.60 -18.48 -5.99
C ASP A 55 25.38 -18.44 -5.04
N TYR A 56 25.02 -17.27 -4.52
CA TYR A 56 23.94 -17.13 -3.52
C TYR A 56 22.61 -17.75 -3.97
N PHE A 57 22.27 -17.59 -5.26
CA PHE A 57 21.02 -18.09 -5.83
C PHE A 57 21.13 -19.52 -6.41
N ASP A 58 22.31 -20.13 -6.41
CA ASP A 58 22.51 -21.50 -6.92
C ASP A 58 21.69 -22.51 -6.11
N GLY A 59 21.51 -22.23 -4.81
CA GLY A 59 20.62 -23.01 -3.95
C GLY A 59 19.19 -23.06 -4.49
N LEU A 60 18.64 -21.94 -4.99
CA LEU A 60 17.30 -21.92 -5.59
C LEU A 60 17.25 -22.78 -6.85
N GLN A 61 18.31 -22.76 -7.66
CA GLN A 61 18.47 -23.64 -8.83
C GLN A 61 18.46 -25.12 -8.43
N ALA A 62 19.12 -25.45 -7.32
CA ALA A 62 19.17 -26.78 -6.72
C ALA A 62 17.91 -27.19 -5.92
N GLY A 63 16.89 -26.33 -5.83
CA GLY A 63 15.62 -26.64 -5.16
C GLY A 63 15.53 -26.23 -3.69
N ALA A 64 16.41 -25.34 -3.22
CA ALA A 64 16.24 -24.68 -1.93
C ALA A 64 14.89 -23.96 -1.86
N LYS A 65 14.25 -24.05 -0.70
CA LYS A 65 12.91 -23.50 -0.45
C LYS A 65 12.92 -22.28 0.45
N GLN A 66 14.09 -21.78 0.85
CA GLN A 66 14.19 -20.60 1.70
C GLN A 66 15.16 -19.62 1.08
N LEU A 67 14.86 -18.33 1.25
CA LEU A 67 15.69 -17.24 0.79
C LEU A 67 15.64 -16.10 1.80
N THR A 68 16.81 -15.61 2.20
CA THR A 68 16.94 -14.44 3.06
C THR A 68 17.23 -13.21 2.21
N LEU A 69 16.47 -12.14 2.43
CA LEU A 69 16.53 -10.92 1.64
C LEU A 69 16.80 -9.72 2.54
N PRO A 70 17.54 -8.72 2.04
CA PRO A 70 17.79 -7.49 2.76
C PRO A 70 16.52 -6.64 2.78
N LEU A 71 16.41 -5.80 3.81
CA LEU A 71 15.39 -4.77 3.92
C LEU A 71 16.02 -3.39 3.69
N PRO A 72 15.24 -2.38 3.23
CA PRO A 72 15.77 -1.03 3.03
C PRO A 72 16.35 -0.41 4.32
N ASP A 73 15.76 -0.73 5.48
CA ASP A 73 16.22 -0.30 6.81
C ASP A 73 17.51 -1.00 7.28
N GLY A 74 17.94 -2.05 6.58
CA GLY A 74 19.14 -2.83 6.88
C GLY A 74 18.92 -4.08 7.72
N GLY A 75 17.67 -4.39 8.07
CA GLY A 75 17.32 -5.72 8.52
C GLY A 75 17.39 -6.75 7.39
N GLU A 76 17.05 -7.99 7.74
CA GLU A 76 16.88 -9.09 6.80
C GLU A 76 15.54 -9.79 7.08
N VAL A 77 15.00 -10.44 6.07
CA VAL A 77 13.75 -11.21 6.16
C VAL A 77 13.89 -12.51 5.37
N THR A 78 13.41 -13.61 5.95
CA THR A 78 13.44 -14.93 5.28
C THR A 78 12.05 -15.27 4.73
N PHE A 79 12.02 -15.75 3.49
CA PHE A 79 10.82 -16.27 2.83
C PHE A 79 10.96 -17.75 2.54
N THR A 80 9.87 -18.50 2.72
CA THR A 80 9.72 -19.84 2.15
C THR A 80 9.15 -19.71 0.75
N LEU A 81 9.83 -20.30 -0.24
CA LEU A 81 9.53 -20.20 -1.65
C LEU A 81 8.92 -21.49 -2.21
N GLU A 82 8.02 -21.31 -3.17
CA GLU A 82 7.40 -22.36 -3.98
C GLU A 82 7.52 -21.95 -5.45
N ALA A 83 7.90 -22.90 -6.31
CA ALA A 83 7.92 -22.68 -7.75
C ALA A 83 6.52 -22.32 -8.26
N TYR A 84 6.46 -21.37 -9.18
CA TYR A 84 5.22 -20.87 -9.76
C TYR A 84 5.30 -21.00 -11.28
N ASP A 85 4.41 -21.80 -11.87
CA ASP A 85 4.40 -22.09 -13.31
C ASP A 85 3.78 -20.93 -14.09
N LEU A 86 4.54 -19.85 -14.27
CA LEU A 86 4.16 -18.69 -15.07
C LEU A 86 4.33 -18.95 -16.58
N LEU A 87 5.43 -19.62 -16.95
CA LEU A 87 5.71 -20.03 -18.32
C LEU A 87 5.04 -21.38 -18.60
N PRO A 88 4.32 -21.52 -19.73
CA PRO A 88 3.83 -22.83 -20.18
C PRO A 88 5.01 -23.75 -20.52
N ALA A 89 4.74 -25.06 -20.58
CA ALA A 89 5.78 -26.09 -20.66
C ALA A 89 6.74 -25.94 -21.85
N ASP A 90 6.25 -25.48 -23.00
CA ASP A 90 7.05 -25.22 -24.19
C ASP A 90 8.07 -24.10 -23.97
N LEU A 91 7.63 -23.00 -23.34
CA LEU A 91 8.50 -21.86 -23.04
C LEU A 91 9.43 -22.14 -21.87
N ALA A 92 8.97 -22.85 -20.84
CA ALA A 92 9.83 -23.27 -19.73
C ALA A 92 10.96 -24.21 -20.20
N ALA A 93 10.70 -25.09 -21.17
CA ALA A 93 11.71 -25.94 -21.77
C ALA A 93 12.69 -25.15 -22.66
N LYS A 94 12.21 -24.12 -23.37
CA LYS A 94 13.04 -23.26 -24.23
C LYS A 94 13.88 -22.25 -23.44
N TYR A 95 13.38 -21.79 -22.30
CA TYR A 95 14.01 -20.78 -21.44
C TYR A 95 14.17 -21.27 -19.98
N PRO A 96 14.89 -22.38 -19.75
CA PRO A 96 15.00 -23.01 -18.42
C PRO A 96 15.66 -22.14 -17.34
N GLN A 97 16.36 -21.08 -17.75
CA GLN A 97 16.99 -20.09 -16.87
C GLN A 97 16.02 -19.04 -16.31
N ILE A 98 14.79 -18.95 -16.83
CA ILE A 98 13.74 -18.07 -16.30
C ILE A 98 12.93 -18.90 -15.30
N ARG A 99 13.01 -18.54 -14.02
CA ARG A 99 12.33 -19.27 -12.94
C ARG A 99 11.56 -18.29 -12.07
N THR A 100 10.30 -18.59 -11.81
CA THR A 100 9.39 -17.76 -11.02
C THR A 100 8.95 -18.50 -9.77
N PHE A 101 8.79 -17.74 -8.69
CA PHE A 101 8.43 -18.26 -7.38
C PHE A 101 7.40 -17.35 -6.71
N ARG A 102 6.59 -17.96 -5.86
CA ARG A 102 5.81 -17.28 -4.83
C ARG A 102 6.37 -17.64 -3.47
N GLY A 103 6.16 -16.80 -2.47
CA GLY A 103 6.61 -17.13 -1.12
C GLY A 103 5.89 -16.37 -0.02
N HIS A 104 6.09 -16.84 1.20
CA HIS A 104 5.60 -16.22 2.42
C HIS A 104 6.68 -16.22 3.51
N ASN A 105 6.62 -15.24 4.39
CA ASN A 105 7.45 -15.20 5.59
C ASN A 105 6.89 -16.23 6.60
N PRO A 106 7.67 -17.25 7.00
CA PRO A 106 7.19 -18.27 7.93
C PRO A 106 6.88 -17.72 9.34
N SER A 107 7.49 -16.59 9.73
CA SER A 107 7.22 -15.92 11.01
C SER A 107 6.02 -14.97 10.95
N ARG A 108 5.58 -14.57 9.74
CA ARG A 108 4.45 -13.67 9.52
C ARG A 108 3.77 -14.01 8.19
N PRO A 109 2.86 -14.99 8.13
CA PRO A 109 2.28 -15.45 6.86
C PRO A 109 1.55 -14.39 6.03
N LEU A 110 1.14 -13.26 6.63
CA LEU A 110 0.64 -12.07 5.90
C LEU A 110 1.68 -11.47 4.95
N ASP A 111 2.95 -11.59 5.30
CA ASP A 111 4.04 -11.09 4.48
C ASP A 111 4.27 -12.11 3.34
N THR A 112 3.71 -11.83 2.17
CA THR A 112 3.84 -12.66 0.96
C THR A 112 4.61 -11.92 -0.14
N GLY A 113 5.09 -12.64 -1.14
CA GLY A 113 5.84 -12.05 -2.24
C GLY A 113 5.98 -12.92 -3.47
N ARG A 114 6.51 -12.27 -4.51
CA ARG A 114 6.87 -12.84 -5.80
C ARG A 114 8.34 -12.63 -6.05
N PHE A 115 8.98 -13.67 -6.56
CA PHE A 115 10.41 -13.72 -6.79
C PHE A 115 10.68 -14.34 -8.14
N ASP A 116 11.73 -13.90 -8.80
CA ASP A 116 12.18 -14.53 -10.03
C ASP A 116 13.70 -14.51 -10.16
N LEU A 117 14.19 -15.42 -10.98
CA LEU A 117 15.58 -15.51 -11.38
C LEU A 117 15.61 -15.63 -12.90
N GLY A 118 16.35 -14.75 -13.54
CA GLY A 118 16.55 -14.76 -14.99
C GLY A 118 17.97 -14.33 -15.38
N PRO A 119 18.27 -14.21 -16.69
CA PRO A 119 19.58 -13.80 -17.17
C PRO A 119 20.02 -12.41 -16.71
N GLN A 120 19.08 -11.54 -16.33
CA GLN A 120 19.35 -10.18 -15.83
C GLN A 120 19.53 -10.13 -14.31
N GLY A 121 19.40 -11.26 -13.61
CA GLY A 121 19.54 -11.36 -12.16
C GLY A 121 18.25 -11.75 -11.46
N PHE A 122 18.25 -11.55 -10.14
CA PHE A 122 17.14 -11.85 -9.24
C PHE A 122 16.25 -10.62 -9.02
N HIS A 123 14.92 -10.79 -9.07
CA HIS A 123 13.99 -9.75 -8.65
C HIS A 123 13.06 -10.25 -7.54
N ALA A 124 12.65 -9.33 -6.67
CA ALA A 124 11.64 -9.59 -5.65
C ALA A 124 10.66 -8.42 -5.49
N MET A 125 9.40 -8.75 -5.21
CA MET A 125 8.36 -7.86 -4.72
C MET A 125 7.65 -8.56 -3.57
N PHE A 126 7.73 -8.03 -2.35
CA PHE A 126 7.09 -8.65 -1.19
C PHE A 126 6.57 -7.61 -0.19
N SER A 127 5.52 -7.98 0.52
CA SER A 127 5.04 -7.22 1.66
C SER A 127 5.86 -7.56 2.89
N HIS A 128 6.27 -6.56 3.65
CA HIS A 128 6.87 -6.70 4.96
C HIS A 128 6.27 -5.69 5.93
N GLN A 129 5.58 -6.16 6.98
CA GLN A 129 4.97 -5.30 7.99
C GLN A 129 4.02 -4.23 7.39
N GLY A 130 3.30 -4.58 6.32
CA GLY A 130 2.37 -3.68 5.64
C GLY A 130 3.02 -2.71 4.64
N LYS A 131 4.35 -2.78 4.45
CA LYS A 131 5.06 -2.03 3.39
C LYS A 131 5.43 -2.96 2.25
N MET A 132 5.32 -2.47 1.01
CA MET A 132 5.86 -3.19 -0.15
C MET A 132 7.35 -2.87 -0.32
N VAL A 133 8.15 -3.92 -0.50
CA VAL A 133 9.60 -3.88 -0.69
C VAL A 133 9.94 -4.48 -2.05
N PHE A 134 10.89 -3.84 -2.72
CA PHE A 134 11.45 -4.29 -3.99
C PHE A 134 12.93 -4.62 -3.84
N VAL A 135 13.36 -5.65 -4.57
CA VAL A 135 14.77 -5.98 -4.80
C VAL A 135 14.94 -6.12 -6.30
N ASP A 136 15.74 -5.23 -6.89
CA ASP A 136 16.00 -5.21 -8.34
C ASP A 136 17.51 -5.21 -8.60
N PRO A 137 18.00 -5.92 -9.64
CA PRO A 137 19.40 -5.90 -10.00
C PRO A 137 19.80 -4.52 -10.53
N LEU A 138 21.00 -4.08 -10.16
CA LEU A 138 21.60 -2.90 -10.75
C LEU A 138 22.05 -3.20 -12.18
N ARG A 139 21.85 -2.26 -13.11
CA ARG A 139 22.25 -2.42 -14.52
C ARG A 139 23.75 -2.67 -14.73
N ASN A 140 24.59 -2.20 -13.82
CA ASN A 140 26.04 -2.47 -13.86
C ASN A 140 26.42 -3.87 -13.32
N ALA A 141 25.41 -4.69 -12.94
CA ALA A 141 25.57 -6.01 -12.33
C ALA A 141 26.37 -6.04 -11.01
N GLU A 142 26.57 -4.88 -10.37
CA GLU A 142 27.32 -4.78 -9.12
C GLU A 142 26.44 -4.97 -7.86
N GLY A 143 25.30 -5.64 -7.96
CA GLY A 143 24.43 -5.93 -6.82
C GLY A 143 22.98 -5.53 -7.08
N TYR A 144 22.28 -5.21 -5.99
CA TYR A 144 20.84 -5.02 -5.99
C TYR A 144 20.46 -3.72 -5.28
N ALA A 145 19.46 -3.04 -5.83
CA ALA A 145 18.76 -1.96 -5.17
C ALA A 145 17.59 -2.52 -4.35
N VAL A 146 17.49 -2.09 -3.10
CA VAL A 146 16.48 -2.52 -2.14
C VAL A 146 15.74 -1.28 -1.64
N TYR A 147 14.45 -1.19 -1.90
CA TYR A 147 13.69 0.05 -1.64
C TYR A 147 12.21 -0.22 -1.31
N TYR A 148 11.57 0.75 -0.66
CA TYR A 148 10.13 0.72 -0.44
C TYR A 148 9.38 1.31 -1.64
N GLN A 149 8.13 0.89 -1.86
CA GLN A 149 7.27 1.43 -2.91
C GLN A 149 7.14 2.97 -2.89
N GLN A 150 7.02 3.57 -1.71
CA GLN A 150 6.96 5.02 -1.55
C GLN A 150 8.21 5.77 -2.06
N ASP A 151 9.35 5.07 -2.14
CA ASP A 151 10.63 5.62 -2.59
C ASP A 151 10.86 5.37 -4.09
N ALA A 152 10.00 4.60 -4.77
CA ALA A 152 10.10 4.40 -6.21
C ALA A 152 9.97 5.73 -6.97
N HIS A 153 10.61 5.85 -8.12
CA HIS A 153 10.45 7.03 -8.98
C HIS A 153 9.00 7.18 -9.42
N SER A 154 8.58 8.44 -9.59
CA SER A 154 7.23 8.77 -10.03
C SER A 154 7.08 8.62 -11.54
N ARG A 155 5.86 8.33 -12.00
CA ARG A 155 5.44 8.40 -13.41
C ARG A 155 5.23 9.82 -13.96
N LEU A 156 5.74 10.86 -13.30
CA LEU A 156 5.55 12.27 -13.69
C LEU A 156 6.00 12.62 -15.12
N ASP A 157 6.94 11.86 -15.69
CA ASP A 157 7.47 12.05 -17.05
C ASP A 157 6.74 11.19 -18.10
N GLU A 158 5.71 10.44 -17.72
CA GLU A 158 5.03 9.47 -18.58
C GLU A 158 3.66 10.00 -19.07
N GLU A 159 3.26 9.58 -20.28
CA GLU A 159 2.01 10.02 -20.91
C GLU A 159 0.80 9.36 -20.25
N ALA A 160 -0.26 10.15 -20.00
CA ALA A 160 -1.52 9.64 -19.47
C ALA A 160 -2.09 8.53 -20.35
N ASP A 161 -2.70 7.54 -19.71
CA ASP A 161 -3.39 6.47 -20.43
C ASP A 161 -4.72 6.93 -21.04
N ARG A 162 -5.29 6.06 -21.89
CA ARG A 162 -6.55 6.26 -22.60
C ARG A 162 -7.38 4.99 -22.60
N VAL A 163 -8.69 5.14 -22.41
CA VAL A 163 -9.64 4.01 -22.43
C VAL A 163 -10.48 4.03 -23.70
N LEU A 164 -10.52 2.90 -24.42
CA LEU A 164 -11.38 2.70 -25.59
C LEU A 164 -12.65 1.94 -25.21
N GLY A 165 -13.83 2.53 -25.44
CA GLY A 165 -15.11 1.86 -25.20
C GLY A 165 -16.08 2.70 -24.36
N ALA A 166 -17.30 2.19 -24.16
CA ALA A 166 -18.33 2.86 -23.36
C ALA A 166 -18.43 2.23 -21.96
N GLN A 167 -18.76 3.06 -20.96
CA GLN A 167 -18.87 2.66 -19.55
C GLN A 167 -19.81 1.46 -19.35
N VAL A 168 -19.37 0.50 -18.54
CA VAL A 168 -20.17 -0.68 -18.18
C VAL A 168 -21.12 -0.33 -17.03
N SER A 169 -22.42 -0.28 -17.31
CA SER A 169 -23.42 0.36 -16.43
C SER A 169 -24.08 -0.56 -15.39
N LYS A 170 -23.45 -1.68 -14.96
CA LYS A 170 -24.06 -2.54 -13.94
C LYS A 170 -23.06 -3.18 -12.99
N LEU A 171 -23.04 -2.66 -11.75
CA LEU A 171 -22.21 -3.16 -10.66
C LEU A 171 -23.02 -4.04 -9.71
N ALA A 172 -22.37 -5.07 -9.16
CA ALA A 172 -22.85 -5.76 -7.98
C ALA A 172 -22.80 -4.81 -6.77
N ARG A 173 -23.70 -5.02 -5.79
CA ARG A 173 -23.84 -4.11 -4.64
C ARG A 173 -22.76 -4.31 -3.56
N LYS A 174 -22.08 -5.46 -3.55
CA LYS A 174 -21.03 -5.83 -2.58
C LYS A 174 -19.84 -6.43 -3.31
N VAL A 175 -18.62 -6.12 -2.85
CA VAL A 175 -17.39 -6.82 -3.25
C VAL A 175 -17.46 -8.23 -2.67
N GLN A 176 -17.43 -9.23 -3.55
CA GLN A 176 -17.25 -10.61 -3.17
C GLN A 176 -16.33 -11.29 -4.19
N VAL A 177 -15.22 -11.81 -3.68
CA VAL A 177 -14.32 -12.68 -4.43
C VAL A 177 -14.31 -14.02 -3.71
N ASP A 178 -14.76 -15.05 -4.41
CA ASP A 178 -14.83 -16.40 -3.85
C ASP A 178 -13.41 -16.95 -3.64
N GLY A 179 -13.00 -17.07 -2.39
CA GLY A 179 -11.70 -17.63 -2.03
C GLY A 179 -11.49 -19.06 -2.54
N ASN A 180 -12.56 -19.85 -2.70
CA ASN A 180 -12.46 -21.26 -3.10
C ASN A 180 -12.28 -21.41 -4.62
N ALA A 181 -12.38 -20.32 -5.38
CA ALA A 181 -12.30 -20.35 -6.83
C ALA A 181 -11.38 -19.24 -7.34
N ARG A 182 -10.25 -19.65 -7.93
CA ARG A 182 -9.36 -18.73 -8.65
C ARG A 182 -9.51 -18.91 -10.15
N LYS A 183 -9.69 -17.82 -10.89
CA LYS A 183 -9.70 -17.84 -12.36
C LYS A 183 -8.29 -17.67 -12.90
N ARG A 184 -7.76 -18.69 -13.58
CA ARG A 184 -6.51 -18.61 -14.34
C ARG A 184 -6.82 -18.27 -15.79
N TYR A 185 -6.34 -17.13 -16.26
CA TYR A 185 -6.42 -16.68 -17.64
C TYR A 185 -5.09 -16.92 -18.36
N THR A 186 -5.15 -17.34 -19.61
CA THR A 186 -3.98 -17.36 -20.49
C THR A 186 -3.82 -15.99 -21.14
N ILE A 187 -2.66 -15.35 -20.95
CA ILE A 187 -2.35 -14.04 -21.52
C ILE A 187 -1.31 -14.16 -22.64
N ALA A 188 -1.55 -13.49 -23.76
CA ALA A 188 -0.56 -13.29 -24.82
C ALA A 188 0.04 -11.89 -24.74
N ILE A 189 1.35 -11.79 -24.55
CA ILE A 189 2.08 -10.52 -24.43
C ILE A 189 2.98 -10.36 -25.65
N SER A 190 2.62 -9.43 -26.53
CA SER A 190 3.48 -8.99 -27.63
C SER A 190 4.50 -7.98 -27.11
N ALA A 191 5.70 -8.00 -27.67
CA ALA A 191 6.74 -7.03 -27.34
C ALA A 191 7.31 -6.43 -28.62
N THR A 192 7.29 -5.11 -28.71
CA THR A 192 7.91 -4.36 -29.80
C THR A 192 9.41 -4.59 -29.87
N GLY A 193 9.99 -4.33 -31.03
CA GLY A 193 11.43 -4.30 -31.24
C GLY A 193 12.13 -3.34 -30.29
N GLU A 194 11.52 -2.19 -30.01
CA GLU A 194 12.05 -1.18 -29.10
C GLU A 194 12.06 -1.66 -27.66
N PHE A 195 10.97 -2.27 -27.20
CA PHE A 195 10.90 -2.88 -25.87
C PHE A 195 11.99 -3.96 -25.74
N THR A 196 12.09 -4.83 -26.74
CA THR A 196 13.09 -5.90 -26.73
C THR A 196 14.51 -5.35 -26.76
N GLN A 197 14.79 -4.31 -27.56
CA GLN A 197 16.09 -3.64 -27.60
C GLN A 197 16.45 -3.00 -26.26
N TYR A 198 15.50 -2.35 -25.60
CA TYR A 198 15.70 -1.78 -24.28
C TYR A 198 16.15 -2.85 -23.26
N HIS A 199 15.56 -4.04 -23.32
CA HIS A 199 15.95 -5.17 -22.47
C HIS A 199 17.19 -5.94 -22.97
N GLY A 200 17.95 -5.42 -23.94
CA GLY A 200 19.19 -6.02 -24.42
C GLY A 200 19.08 -6.78 -25.76
N GLY A 201 17.97 -6.62 -26.47
CA GLY A 201 17.84 -6.96 -27.90
C GLY A 201 17.61 -8.43 -28.24
N SER A 202 17.45 -9.31 -27.25
CA SER A 202 17.20 -10.73 -27.49
C SER A 202 15.88 -11.19 -26.90
N GLN A 203 15.25 -12.18 -27.54
CA GLN A 203 13.98 -12.74 -27.08
C GLN A 203 14.08 -13.28 -25.65
N VAL A 204 15.20 -13.92 -25.28
CA VAL A 204 15.37 -14.46 -23.92
C VAL A 204 15.33 -13.37 -22.84
N LEU A 205 15.92 -12.20 -23.11
CA LEU A 205 15.92 -11.09 -22.16
C LEU A 205 14.54 -10.42 -22.09
N ALA A 206 13.87 -10.24 -23.23
CA ALA A 206 12.50 -9.74 -23.26
C ALA A 206 11.52 -10.71 -22.57
N MET A 207 11.64 -12.02 -22.79
CA MET A 207 10.84 -13.03 -22.10
C MET A 207 11.08 -13.04 -20.58
N ALA A 208 12.32 -12.80 -20.13
CA ALA A 208 12.62 -12.64 -18.71
C ALA A 208 11.95 -11.40 -18.12
N ALA A 209 11.99 -10.26 -18.83
CA ALA A 209 11.30 -9.03 -18.41
C ALA A 209 9.78 -9.22 -18.35
N ILE A 210 9.19 -9.87 -19.36
CA ILE A 210 7.76 -10.23 -19.38
C ILE A 210 7.42 -11.14 -18.20
N ALA A 211 8.29 -12.10 -17.87
CA ALA A 211 8.08 -12.99 -16.72
C ALA A 211 8.07 -12.20 -15.40
N THR A 212 9.04 -11.30 -15.19
CA THR A 212 9.09 -10.44 -13.99
C THR A 212 7.85 -9.57 -13.85
N LEU A 213 7.46 -8.90 -14.94
CA LEU A 213 6.24 -8.09 -15.01
C LEU A 213 5.02 -8.91 -14.62
N LEU A 214 4.78 -10.05 -15.28
CA LEU A 214 3.56 -10.81 -15.08
C LEU A 214 3.52 -11.50 -13.71
N ASN A 215 4.68 -11.81 -13.15
CA ASN A 215 4.80 -12.29 -11.77
C ASN A 215 4.32 -11.23 -10.77
N ARG A 216 4.69 -9.95 -10.97
CA ARG A 216 4.22 -8.83 -10.13
C ARG A 216 2.73 -8.52 -10.31
N VAL A 217 2.25 -8.47 -11.55
CA VAL A 217 0.80 -8.33 -11.84
C VAL A 217 0.00 -9.41 -11.13
N ASN A 218 0.48 -10.66 -11.18
CA ASN A 218 -0.16 -11.77 -10.49
C ASN A 218 -0.26 -11.60 -8.97
N GLN A 219 0.65 -10.88 -8.31
CA GLN A 219 0.55 -10.62 -6.87
C GLN A 219 -0.71 -9.82 -6.53
N VAL A 220 -1.05 -8.83 -7.36
CA VAL A 220 -2.21 -7.96 -7.14
C VAL A 220 -3.49 -8.68 -7.53
N TYR A 221 -3.56 -9.23 -8.75
CA TYR A 221 -4.78 -9.84 -9.28
C TYR A 221 -5.22 -11.08 -8.50
N GLN A 222 -4.26 -11.88 -7.99
CA GLN A 222 -4.59 -13.05 -7.18
C GLN A 222 -5.25 -12.65 -5.86
N ARG A 223 -4.71 -11.61 -5.22
CA ARG A 223 -5.17 -11.13 -3.92
C ARG A 223 -6.51 -10.41 -4.01
N ASP A 224 -6.65 -9.47 -4.95
CA ASP A 224 -7.78 -8.55 -4.97
C ASP A 224 -8.95 -9.02 -5.86
N VAL A 225 -8.66 -9.78 -6.93
CA VAL A 225 -9.65 -10.13 -7.96
C VAL A 225 -9.91 -11.65 -7.99
N GLY A 226 -9.09 -12.46 -7.31
CA GLY A 226 -9.16 -13.92 -7.42
C GLY A 226 -8.85 -14.40 -8.84
N ALA A 227 -7.98 -13.67 -9.55
CA ALA A 227 -7.56 -13.97 -10.90
C ALA A 227 -6.04 -14.17 -10.97
N GLU A 228 -5.57 -15.02 -11.86
CA GLU A 228 -4.14 -15.16 -12.17
C GLU A 228 -3.92 -15.35 -13.66
N PHE A 229 -2.70 -15.08 -14.11
CA PHE A 229 -2.28 -15.16 -15.49
C PHE A 229 -1.16 -16.19 -15.65
N VAL A 230 -1.26 -16.98 -16.71
CA VAL A 230 -0.19 -17.81 -17.28
C VAL A 230 0.07 -17.34 -18.71
N LEU A 231 1.33 -17.37 -19.14
CA LEU A 231 1.66 -16.94 -20.51
C LEU A 231 1.13 -17.94 -21.55
N ALA A 232 0.77 -17.45 -22.73
CA ALA A 232 0.37 -18.30 -23.85
C ALA A 232 1.54 -19.17 -24.37
N THR A 233 1.25 -20.40 -24.79
CA THR A 233 2.20 -21.23 -25.55
C THR A 233 2.65 -20.48 -26.81
N GLY A 234 3.95 -20.52 -27.12
CA GLY A 234 4.53 -19.81 -28.27
C GLY A 234 4.52 -18.28 -28.16
N ASN A 235 4.39 -17.71 -26.96
CA ASN A 235 4.38 -16.25 -26.78
C ASN A 235 5.66 -15.55 -27.29
N ASP A 236 6.79 -16.26 -27.30
CA ASP A 236 8.04 -15.75 -27.85
C ASP A 236 7.99 -15.46 -29.36
N GLU A 237 7.04 -16.05 -30.10
CA GLU A 237 6.82 -15.75 -31.52
C GLU A 237 6.27 -14.33 -31.75
N VAL A 238 5.62 -13.73 -30.74
CA VAL A 238 5.15 -12.34 -30.78
C VAL A 238 6.05 -11.37 -30.01
N VAL A 239 7.29 -11.80 -29.72
CA VAL A 239 8.37 -10.95 -29.20
C VAL A 239 9.31 -10.61 -30.36
N PHE A 240 9.23 -9.36 -30.80
CA PHE A 240 9.99 -8.85 -31.93
C PHE A 240 11.31 -8.23 -31.47
N THR A 241 12.40 -8.48 -32.19
CA THR A 241 13.75 -8.01 -31.82
C THR A 241 14.24 -6.82 -32.65
N ASN A 242 13.55 -6.48 -33.74
CA ASN A 242 13.97 -5.46 -34.68
C ASN A 242 12.82 -4.47 -34.96
N PRO A 243 12.91 -3.23 -34.46
CA PRO A 243 11.96 -2.14 -34.69
C PRO A 243 11.63 -1.93 -36.17
N ALA A 244 12.61 -2.09 -37.05
CA ALA A 244 12.42 -1.81 -38.48
C ALA A 244 11.56 -2.87 -39.20
N THR A 245 11.29 -4.00 -38.57
CA THR A 245 10.58 -5.14 -39.18
C THR A 245 9.44 -5.68 -38.34
N ASP A 246 9.25 -5.14 -37.14
CA ASP A 246 8.09 -5.49 -36.33
C ASP A 246 6.83 -4.80 -36.88
N PRO A 247 5.63 -5.26 -36.49
CA PRO A 247 4.38 -4.75 -37.03
C PRO A 247 3.85 -3.50 -36.32
N PHE A 248 4.60 -2.92 -35.37
CA PHE A 248 4.13 -1.88 -34.46
C PHE A 248 4.81 -0.54 -34.75
N ASP A 249 4.09 0.55 -34.46
CA ASP A 249 4.57 1.91 -34.69
C ASP A 249 5.06 2.59 -33.38
N ASN A 250 5.15 1.81 -32.29
CA ASN A 250 5.54 2.22 -30.94
C ASN A 250 4.74 3.42 -30.39
N ASN A 251 3.41 3.38 -30.57
CA ASN A 251 2.46 4.40 -30.13
C ASN A 251 1.07 3.81 -29.81
N ASP A 252 0.13 4.65 -29.36
CA ASP A 252 -1.24 4.29 -28.94
C ASP A 252 -2.01 3.37 -29.92
N ASN A 253 -1.74 3.48 -31.23
CA ASN A 253 -2.41 2.65 -32.23
C ASN A 253 -2.05 1.16 -32.09
N ASP A 254 -0.95 0.84 -31.42
CA ASP A 254 -0.46 -0.53 -31.26
C ASP A 254 -1.42 -1.41 -30.48
N ALA A 255 -2.26 -0.86 -29.60
CA ALA A 255 -3.33 -1.62 -28.97
C ALA A 255 -4.30 -2.21 -30.02
N GLN A 256 -4.65 -1.43 -31.04
CA GLN A 256 -5.52 -1.89 -32.14
C GLN A 256 -4.77 -2.80 -33.11
N THR A 257 -3.50 -2.48 -33.42
CA THR A 257 -2.64 -3.31 -34.27
C THR A 257 -2.42 -4.70 -33.68
N ASN A 258 -2.26 -4.79 -32.36
CA ASN A 258 -2.00 -6.04 -31.64
C ASN A 258 -3.12 -7.08 -31.81
N ILE A 259 -4.37 -6.64 -32.01
CA ILE A 259 -5.49 -7.53 -32.32
C ILE A 259 -5.21 -8.32 -33.61
N GLY A 260 -4.75 -7.65 -34.65
CA GLY A 260 -4.39 -8.29 -35.92
C GLY A 260 -3.16 -9.18 -35.79
N VAL A 261 -2.13 -8.70 -35.08
CA VAL A 261 -0.86 -9.43 -34.88
C VAL A 261 -1.11 -10.76 -34.16
N GLN A 262 -1.75 -10.74 -32.99
CA GLN A 262 -1.97 -11.97 -32.23
C GLN A 262 -2.95 -12.92 -32.93
N ALA A 263 -3.96 -12.40 -33.64
CA ALA A 263 -4.86 -13.22 -34.45
C ALA A 263 -4.14 -13.92 -35.62
N LEU A 264 -3.20 -13.25 -36.28
CA LEU A 264 -2.39 -13.83 -37.36
C LEU A 264 -1.52 -14.98 -36.83
N TYR A 265 -0.82 -14.78 -35.71
CA TYR A 265 0.06 -15.80 -35.13
C TYR A 265 -0.72 -16.98 -34.55
N PHE A 266 -1.90 -16.72 -33.97
CA PHE A 266 -2.83 -17.77 -33.56
C PHE A 266 -3.29 -18.61 -34.77
N THR A 267 -3.72 -17.96 -35.87
CA THR A 267 -4.18 -18.64 -37.09
C THR A 267 -3.08 -19.48 -37.74
N ASN A 268 -1.83 -19.03 -37.67
CA ASN A 268 -0.66 -19.74 -38.18
C ASN A 268 -0.13 -20.82 -37.22
N MET A 269 -0.87 -21.14 -36.14
CA MET A 269 -0.49 -22.13 -35.12
C MET A 269 0.86 -21.85 -34.44
N LYS A 270 1.26 -20.58 -34.38
CA LYS A 270 2.48 -20.12 -33.71
C LYS A 270 2.23 -19.65 -32.29
N LEU A 271 1.04 -19.10 -32.03
CA LEU A 271 0.59 -18.68 -30.72
C LEU A 271 -0.57 -19.57 -30.27
N GLY A 272 -0.53 -20.06 -29.03
CA GLY A 272 -1.61 -20.86 -28.44
C GLY A 272 -2.90 -20.06 -28.21
N ASN A 273 -3.99 -20.74 -27.84
CA ASN A 273 -5.21 -20.04 -27.44
C ASN A 273 -4.97 -19.20 -26.19
N PHE A 274 -5.59 -18.02 -26.11
CA PHE A 274 -5.45 -17.08 -25.01
C PHE A 274 -6.75 -16.33 -24.74
N ASP A 275 -6.92 -15.83 -23.52
CA ASP A 275 -8.13 -15.17 -23.02
C ASP A 275 -8.02 -13.64 -23.10
N ILE A 276 -6.79 -13.12 -22.99
CA ILE A 276 -6.46 -11.69 -23.01
C ILE A 276 -5.11 -11.49 -23.69
N GLY A 277 -4.98 -10.40 -24.44
CA GLY A 277 -3.76 -10.02 -25.14
C GLY A 277 -3.34 -8.60 -24.79
N HIS A 278 -2.04 -8.37 -24.74
CA HIS A 278 -1.46 -7.07 -24.41
C HIS A 278 -0.17 -6.85 -25.20
N VAL A 279 0.18 -5.61 -25.53
CA VAL A 279 1.47 -5.27 -26.17
C VAL A 279 2.31 -4.33 -25.30
N LEU A 280 3.62 -4.58 -25.26
CA LEU A 280 4.58 -3.77 -24.51
C LEU A 280 5.45 -2.93 -25.45
N ASN A 281 5.50 -1.64 -25.14
CA ASN A 281 6.11 -0.59 -25.95
C ASN A 281 7.17 0.18 -25.16
N THR A 282 7.93 1.05 -25.85
CA THR A 282 8.71 2.11 -25.20
C THR A 282 8.11 3.51 -25.38
N GLY A 283 6.97 3.61 -26.05
CA GLY A 283 6.20 4.84 -26.26
C GLY A 283 4.69 4.57 -26.25
N GLY A 284 3.89 5.64 -26.27
CA GLY A 284 2.42 5.60 -26.31
C GLY A 284 1.70 5.49 -24.96
N GLY A 285 2.41 5.54 -23.82
CA GLY A 285 1.78 5.53 -22.49
C GLY A 285 0.95 4.27 -22.24
N GLY A 286 -0.28 4.43 -21.76
CA GLY A 286 -1.23 3.33 -21.55
C GLY A 286 -2.43 3.43 -22.48
N LEU A 287 -2.87 2.31 -23.05
CA LEU A 287 -4.16 2.28 -23.73
C LEU A 287 -4.81 0.92 -23.64
N ALA A 288 -6.08 0.88 -23.22
CA ALA A 288 -6.83 -0.36 -23.14
C ALA A 288 -8.29 -0.23 -23.57
N GLY A 289 -8.77 -1.28 -24.23
CA GLY A 289 -10.20 -1.48 -24.45
C GLY A 289 -10.89 -1.83 -23.13
N LEU A 290 -11.98 -1.15 -22.82
CA LEU A 290 -12.77 -1.43 -21.61
C LEU A 290 -13.53 -2.76 -21.76
N ALA A 291 -13.38 -3.63 -20.78
CA ALA A 291 -14.11 -4.90 -20.69
C ALA A 291 -13.91 -5.82 -21.91
N VAL A 292 -12.70 -5.84 -22.49
CA VAL A 292 -12.38 -6.65 -23.68
C VAL A 292 -11.94 -8.07 -23.36
N LEU A 293 -11.67 -8.40 -22.10
CA LEU A 293 -11.33 -9.75 -21.64
C LEU A 293 -12.29 -10.78 -22.26
N CYS A 294 -11.73 -11.79 -22.94
CA CYS A 294 -12.46 -12.89 -23.58
C CYS A 294 -13.38 -12.52 -24.74
N THR A 295 -13.28 -11.30 -25.27
CA THR A 295 -14.01 -10.85 -26.46
C THR A 295 -13.16 -10.98 -27.72
N ASN A 296 -13.71 -10.62 -28.89
CA ASN A 296 -12.92 -10.50 -30.11
C ASN A 296 -11.90 -9.35 -30.08
N GLN A 297 -12.04 -8.42 -29.13
CA GLN A 297 -11.11 -7.31 -28.90
C GLN A 297 -10.13 -7.59 -27.76
N LYS A 298 -10.02 -8.86 -27.31
CA LYS A 298 -9.21 -9.26 -26.15
C LYS A 298 -7.74 -8.84 -26.17
N SER A 299 -7.20 -8.51 -27.34
CA SER A 299 -5.82 -8.03 -27.51
C SER A 299 -5.67 -6.50 -27.56
N SER A 300 -6.78 -5.76 -27.38
CA SER A 300 -6.81 -4.30 -27.36
C SER A 300 -6.29 -3.75 -26.02
N GLY A 301 -5.00 -3.91 -25.77
CA GLY A 301 -4.34 -3.39 -24.58
C GLY A 301 -2.85 -3.16 -24.86
N MET A 302 -2.32 -2.04 -24.40
CA MET A 302 -0.94 -1.62 -24.58
C MET A 302 -0.44 -0.87 -23.35
N SER A 303 0.83 -1.09 -23.01
CA SER A 303 1.57 -0.30 -22.03
C SER A 303 2.96 0.01 -22.58
N GLY A 304 3.36 1.28 -22.50
CA GLY A 304 4.60 1.80 -23.04
C GLY A 304 5.22 2.87 -22.16
N SER A 305 6.53 2.76 -21.95
CA SER A 305 7.32 3.76 -21.22
C SER A 305 8.71 3.81 -21.82
N ALA A 306 9.34 5.00 -21.88
CA ALA A 306 10.71 5.13 -22.36
C ALA A 306 11.71 4.30 -21.51
N THR A 307 11.29 3.88 -20.31
CA THR A 307 12.03 2.97 -19.45
C THR A 307 11.08 1.93 -18.83
N PRO A 308 10.74 0.87 -19.56
CA PRO A 308 9.69 -0.08 -19.15
C PRO A 308 10.17 -1.07 -18.08
N VAL A 309 10.58 -0.56 -16.91
CA VAL A 309 11.09 -1.30 -15.75
C VAL A 309 10.60 -0.71 -14.45
N GLY A 310 10.65 -1.50 -13.40
CA GLY A 310 10.30 -1.07 -12.05
C GLY A 310 8.79 -0.98 -11.83
N ASP A 311 8.41 -0.74 -10.58
CA ASP A 311 7.02 -0.89 -10.16
C ASP A 311 6.07 0.14 -10.76
N ALA A 312 6.54 1.37 -11.01
CA ALA A 312 5.74 2.37 -11.71
C ALA A 312 5.27 1.84 -13.07
N PHE A 313 6.13 1.20 -13.86
CA PHE A 313 5.70 0.60 -15.12
C PHE A 313 4.80 -0.63 -14.91
N PHE A 314 5.18 -1.55 -14.02
CA PHE A 314 4.46 -2.82 -13.88
C PHE A 314 3.08 -2.68 -13.21
N VAL A 315 2.96 -1.79 -12.22
CA VAL A 315 1.72 -1.57 -11.46
C VAL A 315 0.94 -0.37 -11.99
N ASP A 316 1.57 0.81 -12.12
CA ASP A 316 0.83 2.02 -12.49
C ASP A 316 0.37 2.01 -13.97
N TYR A 317 1.02 1.23 -14.85
CA TYR A 317 0.58 1.01 -16.22
C TYR A 317 0.03 -0.40 -16.41
N VAL A 318 0.88 -1.42 -16.37
CA VAL A 318 0.45 -2.72 -16.92
C VAL A 318 -0.70 -3.32 -16.11
N ALA A 319 -0.65 -3.25 -14.78
CA ALA A 319 -1.77 -3.69 -13.95
C ALA A 319 -3.02 -2.79 -14.10
N HIS A 320 -2.84 -1.50 -14.36
CA HIS A 320 -3.91 -0.52 -14.63
C HIS A 320 -4.63 -0.83 -15.95
N GLU A 321 -3.87 -0.98 -17.03
CA GLU A 321 -4.39 -1.26 -18.37
C GLU A 321 -5.08 -2.62 -18.45
N ILE A 322 -4.52 -3.65 -17.81
CA ILE A 322 -5.21 -4.93 -17.66
C ILE A 322 -6.52 -4.74 -16.85
N GLY A 323 -6.57 -3.78 -15.93
CA GLY A 323 -7.76 -3.45 -15.14
C GLY A 323 -8.89 -2.93 -16.02
N HIS A 324 -8.58 -2.07 -17.00
CA HIS A 324 -9.51 -1.67 -18.05
C HIS A 324 -9.93 -2.85 -18.93
N GLN A 325 -9.00 -3.72 -19.32
CA GLN A 325 -9.37 -4.93 -20.08
C GLN A 325 -10.31 -5.85 -19.30
N PHE A 326 -10.25 -5.83 -17.97
CA PHE A 326 -11.19 -6.48 -17.07
C PHE A 326 -12.47 -5.67 -16.80
N GLY A 327 -12.54 -4.41 -17.22
CA GLY A 327 -13.75 -3.59 -17.19
C GLY A 327 -13.81 -2.54 -16.07
N ALA A 328 -12.73 -2.29 -15.35
CA ALA A 328 -12.67 -1.20 -14.38
C ALA A 328 -12.49 0.16 -15.07
N ASP A 329 -13.17 1.19 -14.58
CA ASP A 329 -12.94 2.59 -14.96
C ASP A 329 -12.01 3.27 -13.95
N HIS A 330 -11.60 4.50 -14.28
CA HIS A 330 -10.84 5.35 -13.39
C HIS A 330 -11.58 5.71 -12.10
N THR A 331 -10.83 5.73 -10.99
CA THR A 331 -11.38 6.01 -9.66
C THR A 331 -11.16 7.45 -9.18
N PHE A 332 -10.34 8.25 -9.87
CA PHE A 332 -9.95 9.60 -9.42
C PHE A 332 -11.04 10.66 -9.68
N ASN A 333 -11.01 11.76 -8.90
CA ASN A 333 -11.99 12.84 -8.94
C ASN A 333 -11.37 14.25 -9.13
N GLY A 334 -10.14 14.34 -9.66
CA GLY A 334 -9.49 15.58 -10.07
C GLY A 334 -9.71 15.94 -11.53
N THR A 335 -9.21 17.10 -11.96
CA THR A 335 -9.25 17.58 -13.36
C THR A 335 -7.97 18.30 -13.82
N SER A 336 -6.98 18.46 -12.95
CA SER A 336 -5.67 19.04 -13.26
C SER A 336 -4.74 18.02 -13.91
N GLY A 337 -3.82 18.48 -14.76
CA GLY A 337 -2.89 17.61 -15.49
C GLY A 337 -3.61 16.52 -16.29
N SER A 338 -3.13 15.28 -16.16
CA SER A 338 -3.69 14.10 -16.83
C SER A 338 -5.08 13.70 -16.35
N CYS A 339 -5.53 14.16 -15.18
CA CYS A 339 -6.91 13.94 -14.72
C CYS A 339 -7.93 14.75 -15.56
N GLY A 340 -7.48 15.77 -16.29
CA GLY A 340 -8.31 16.57 -17.18
C GLY A 340 -8.62 15.88 -18.51
N GLY A 341 -9.08 16.64 -19.51
CA GLY A 341 -9.13 16.18 -20.91
C GLY A 341 -10.15 15.07 -21.24
N GLY A 342 -10.98 14.66 -20.28
CA GLY A 342 -11.99 13.60 -20.48
C GLY A 342 -11.65 12.26 -19.84
N ASN A 343 -10.50 12.15 -19.15
CA ASN A 343 -10.10 10.90 -18.48
C ASN A 343 -10.91 10.61 -17.21
N ARG A 344 -11.43 11.64 -16.55
CA ARG A 344 -12.29 11.47 -15.35
C ARG A 344 -13.61 10.78 -15.71
N VAL A 345 -13.92 9.73 -14.96
CA VAL A 345 -15.21 9.01 -15.05
C VAL A 345 -16.10 9.36 -13.87
N ALA A 346 -17.02 10.33 -14.05
CA ALA A 346 -17.87 10.84 -12.96
C ALA A 346 -18.68 9.75 -12.22
N GLY A 347 -19.08 8.69 -12.92
CA GLY A 347 -19.81 7.55 -12.33
C GLY A 347 -18.96 6.60 -11.50
N GLN A 348 -17.63 6.74 -11.52
CA GLN A 348 -16.68 5.90 -10.79
C GLN A 348 -15.60 6.71 -10.05
N ALA A 349 -15.74 8.04 -9.97
CA ALA A 349 -14.78 8.96 -9.36
C ALA A 349 -14.88 9.00 -7.82
N TYR A 350 -14.48 7.92 -7.15
CA TYR A 350 -14.57 7.75 -5.68
C TYR A 350 -13.40 8.37 -4.90
N GLU A 351 -12.25 8.58 -5.53
CA GLU A 351 -11.03 9.03 -4.85
C GLU A 351 -10.77 10.53 -5.10
N PRO A 352 -10.46 11.33 -4.07
CA PRO A 352 -10.19 12.75 -4.23
C PRO A 352 -8.96 13.02 -5.11
N GLY A 353 -8.92 14.16 -5.81
CA GLY A 353 -7.77 14.59 -6.59
C GLY A 353 -7.27 13.53 -7.58
N SER A 354 -5.98 13.24 -7.58
CA SER A 354 -5.37 12.19 -8.41
C SER A 354 -5.78 10.76 -8.03
N GLY A 355 -6.35 10.56 -6.84
CA GLY A 355 -6.46 9.27 -6.17
C GLY A 355 -5.10 8.62 -5.86
N SER A 356 -5.17 7.42 -5.32
CA SER A 356 -4.04 6.63 -4.78
C SER A 356 -4.11 5.14 -5.12
N SER A 357 -5.27 4.57 -5.49
CA SER A 357 -5.36 3.15 -5.89
C SER A 357 -4.87 2.90 -7.33
N ILE A 358 -4.73 1.62 -7.72
CA ILE A 358 -4.22 1.25 -9.06
C ILE A 358 -5.02 1.90 -10.19
N MET A 359 -6.35 1.95 -10.13
CA MET A 359 -7.18 2.56 -11.18
C MET A 359 -7.26 4.10 -11.08
N ALA A 360 -6.42 4.72 -10.24
CA ALA A 360 -6.32 6.16 -10.12
C ALA A 360 -5.11 6.71 -10.90
N TYR A 361 -4.99 8.03 -10.96
CA TYR A 361 -3.92 8.75 -11.66
C TYR A 361 -2.90 9.33 -10.68
N ALA A 362 -2.61 8.60 -9.60
CA ALA A 362 -1.61 8.91 -8.59
C ALA A 362 -0.29 9.39 -9.23
N GLY A 363 0.00 10.69 -9.11
CA GLY A 363 1.26 11.29 -9.56
C GLY A 363 1.20 12.06 -10.87
N ILE A 364 0.12 12.00 -11.66
CA ILE A 364 0.05 12.66 -12.98
C ILE A 364 -1.03 13.76 -13.11
N CYS A 365 -1.66 14.17 -12.02
CA CYS A 365 -2.71 15.20 -11.99
C CYS A 365 -2.25 16.55 -11.44
N GLY A 366 -0.99 16.91 -11.68
CA GLY A 366 -0.44 18.24 -11.34
C GLY A 366 -0.61 18.62 -9.87
N GLU A 367 -1.22 19.78 -9.60
CA GLU A 367 -1.45 20.27 -8.24
C GLU A 367 -2.39 19.39 -7.41
N GLU A 368 -3.10 18.43 -8.01
CA GLU A 368 -4.01 17.52 -7.32
C GLU A 368 -3.38 16.17 -6.95
N ASN A 369 -2.09 15.98 -7.27
CA ASN A 369 -1.34 14.78 -6.91
C ASN A 369 -1.31 14.51 -5.41
N ILE A 370 -1.98 13.44 -4.97
CA ILE A 370 -2.01 13.00 -3.56
C ILE A 370 -0.71 12.30 -3.16
N GLN A 371 -0.17 11.49 -4.07
CA GLN A 371 1.09 10.76 -3.93
C GLN A 371 1.73 10.56 -5.30
N ALA A 372 2.96 10.05 -5.31
CA ALA A 372 3.79 9.94 -6.51
C ALA A 372 3.47 8.73 -7.41
N ASN A 373 3.06 7.61 -6.82
CA ASN A 373 2.79 6.31 -7.46
C ASN A 373 1.59 5.67 -6.80
N SER A 374 0.90 4.73 -7.44
CA SER A 374 -0.28 4.09 -6.86
C SER A 374 0.12 3.13 -5.74
N ASP A 375 -0.72 3.02 -4.72
CA ASP A 375 -0.68 1.87 -3.82
C ASP A 375 -1.06 0.63 -4.64
N PRO A 376 -0.32 -0.50 -4.56
CA PRO A 376 -0.54 -1.67 -5.41
C PRO A 376 -1.75 -2.51 -4.94
N TYR A 377 -2.89 -1.85 -4.80
CA TYR A 377 -4.19 -2.37 -4.41
C TYR A 377 -5.28 -1.74 -5.28
N PHE A 378 -6.25 -2.55 -5.66
CA PHE A 378 -7.46 -2.05 -6.31
C PHE A 378 -8.43 -1.47 -5.26
N HIS A 379 -9.03 -0.33 -5.60
CA HIS A 379 -10.21 0.17 -4.90
C HIS A 379 -11.34 -0.85 -4.99
N SER A 380 -12.16 -0.99 -3.94
CA SER A 380 -13.28 -1.94 -3.90
C SER A 380 -14.21 -1.83 -5.11
N LYS A 381 -14.41 -0.63 -5.64
CA LYS A 381 -15.24 -0.39 -6.82
C LYS A 381 -14.63 -0.91 -8.12
N SER A 382 -13.31 -0.83 -8.27
CA SER A 382 -12.61 -1.48 -9.39
C SER A 382 -12.74 -3.00 -9.30
N ILE A 383 -12.63 -3.57 -8.09
CA ILE A 383 -12.85 -5.02 -7.88
C ILE A 383 -14.28 -5.42 -8.29
N GLU A 384 -15.29 -4.65 -7.89
CA GLU A 384 -16.69 -4.89 -8.31
C GLU A 384 -16.86 -4.87 -9.83
N GLN A 385 -16.26 -3.90 -10.53
CA GLN A 385 -16.35 -3.80 -11.99
C GLN A 385 -15.71 -5.02 -12.66
N MET A 386 -14.48 -5.36 -12.27
CA MET A 386 -13.77 -6.50 -12.85
C MET A 386 -14.49 -7.82 -12.59
N ARG A 387 -14.98 -8.05 -11.36
CA ARG A 387 -15.74 -9.26 -11.01
C ARG A 387 -17.08 -9.34 -11.74
N SER A 388 -17.76 -8.20 -11.94
CA SER A 388 -18.99 -8.14 -12.73
C SER A 388 -18.73 -8.57 -14.17
N HIS A 389 -17.67 -8.06 -14.81
CA HIS A 389 -17.30 -8.46 -16.17
C HIS A 389 -16.91 -9.94 -16.27
N MET A 390 -16.09 -10.44 -15.34
CA MET A 390 -15.73 -11.87 -15.27
C MET A 390 -16.96 -12.76 -15.17
N ALA A 391 -18.01 -12.33 -14.46
CA ALA A 391 -19.27 -13.06 -14.33
C ALA A 391 -20.10 -13.08 -15.63
N THR A 392 -19.85 -12.17 -16.58
CA THR A 392 -20.47 -12.23 -17.92
C THR A 392 -19.81 -13.24 -18.85
N ASN A 393 -18.58 -13.66 -18.56
CA ASN A 393 -17.77 -14.58 -19.38
C ASN A 393 -17.31 -15.81 -18.57
N THR A 394 -18.24 -16.52 -17.95
CA THR A 394 -17.94 -17.61 -16.98
C THR A 394 -17.15 -18.79 -17.58
N SER A 395 -17.30 -19.05 -18.88
CA SER A 395 -16.56 -20.10 -19.61
C SER A 395 -15.13 -19.71 -19.95
N CYS A 396 -14.74 -18.45 -19.74
CA CYS A 396 -13.40 -17.98 -20.04
C CYS A 396 -12.42 -18.27 -18.88
N GLY A 397 -11.17 -18.51 -19.27
CA GLY A 397 -10.14 -18.98 -18.35
C GLY A 397 -10.44 -20.36 -17.77
N THR A 398 -9.48 -20.87 -17.00
CA THR A 398 -9.60 -22.11 -16.25
C THR A 398 -9.92 -21.80 -14.79
N THR A 399 -10.90 -22.48 -14.21
CA THR A 399 -11.20 -22.32 -12.78
C THR A 399 -10.38 -23.31 -11.97
N LEU A 400 -9.57 -22.79 -11.06
CA LEU A 400 -8.83 -23.56 -10.08
C LEU A 400 -9.63 -23.62 -8.79
N THR A 401 -9.92 -24.83 -8.35
CA THR A 401 -10.54 -25.06 -7.05
C THR A 401 -9.47 -24.98 -5.97
N LEU A 402 -9.68 -24.09 -5.02
CA LEU A 402 -8.83 -23.88 -3.85
C LEU A 402 -9.59 -24.31 -2.59
N GLY A 403 -8.86 -24.63 -1.53
CA GLY A 403 -9.42 -24.76 -0.17
C GLY A 403 -9.15 -23.46 0.58
N ASN A 404 -10.01 -22.47 0.39
CA ASN A 404 -9.88 -21.15 1.01
C ASN A 404 -11.27 -20.49 1.08
N ASN A 405 -11.88 -20.53 2.24
CA ASN A 405 -13.17 -19.91 2.49
C ASN A 405 -13.05 -18.40 2.33
N THR A 406 -14.08 -17.79 1.76
CA THR A 406 -14.12 -16.32 1.66
C THR A 406 -14.21 -15.72 3.06
N PRO A 407 -13.44 -14.66 3.37
CA PRO A 407 -13.55 -14.00 4.67
C PRO A 407 -14.92 -13.35 4.84
N GLN A 408 -15.25 -12.97 6.08
CA GLN A 408 -16.41 -12.14 6.39
C GLN A 408 -15.96 -10.72 6.71
N ALA A 409 -16.81 -9.76 6.35
CA ALA A 409 -16.66 -8.36 6.70
C ALA A 409 -17.91 -7.88 7.44
N VAL A 410 -17.71 -7.14 8.52
CA VAL A 410 -18.77 -6.53 9.33
C VAL A 410 -18.40 -5.08 9.57
N ALA A 411 -19.04 -4.16 8.85
CA ALA A 411 -18.75 -2.74 8.97
C ALA A 411 -19.26 -2.20 10.31
N GLY A 412 -20.42 -2.70 10.77
CA GLY A 412 -21.08 -2.24 11.99
C GLY A 412 -22.37 -1.49 11.67
N ARG A 413 -22.85 -0.67 12.62
CA ARG A 413 -24.08 0.13 12.45
C ARG A 413 -23.77 1.50 11.84
N ASP A 414 -24.81 2.13 11.30
CA ASP A 414 -24.75 3.53 10.88
C ASP A 414 -24.63 4.49 12.08
N TYR A 415 -24.03 5.66 11.85
CA TYR A 415 -23.82 6.70 12.86
C TYR A 415 -24.29 8.09 12.40
N VAL A 416 -24.64 8.94 13.37
CA VAL A 416 -24.84 10.37 13.18
C VAL A 416 -23.79 11.12 13.97
N ILE A 417 -22.97 11.94 13.31
CA ILE A 417 -21.83 12.66 13.91
C ILE A 417 -21.95 14.18 13.69
N PRO A 418 -21.35 15.00 14.56
CA PRO A 418 -21.20 16.42 14.30
C PRO A 418 -20.20 16.70 13.17
N ALA A 419 -20.45 17.75 12.38
CA ALA A 419 -19.50 18.28 11.41
C ALA A 419 -18.21 18.79 12.09
N ASN A 420 -17.13 18.92 11.32
CA ASN A 420 -15.80 19.41 11.76
C ASN A 420 -15.22 18.64 12.97
N THR A 421 -15.61 17.37 13.13
CA THR A 421 -15.23 16.56 14.29
C THR A 421 -14.56 15.26 13.82
N PRO A 422 -13.41 14.88 14.42
CA PRO A 422 -12.77 13.60 14.14
C PRO A 422 -13.69 12.43 14.45
N PHE A 423 -13.55 11.34 13.69
CA PHE A 423 -14.23 10.08 13.97
C PHE A 423 -13.36 8.86 13.62
N ALA A 424 -13.66 7.73 14.24
CA ALA A 424 -12.99 6.45 13.98
C ALA A 424 -14.01 5.41 13.53
N LEU A 425 -13.83 4.86 12.33
CA LEU A 425 -14.59 3.70 11.88
C LEU A 425 -13.90 2.45 12.41
N ASN A 426 -14.68 1.55 13.00
CA ASN A 426 -14.20 0.29 13.53
C ASN A 426 -15.16 -0.81 13.11
N GLY A 427 -14.62 -1.83 12.44
CA GLY A 427 -15.38 -2.98 12.00
C GLY A 427 -14.77 -4.28 12.49
N ALA A 428 -15.14 -5.38 11.85
CA ALA A 428 -14.58 -6.69 12.15
C ALA A 428 -14.53 -7.55 10.90
N GLY A 429 -13.71 -8.60 10.97
CA GLY A 429 -13.66 -9.66 9.98
C GLY A 429 -13.36 -10.99 10.63
N SER A 430 -13.71 -12.07 9.94
CA SER A 430 -13.40 -13.43 10.35
C SER A 430 -13.08 -14.27 9.13
N ASP A 431 -12.24 -15.28 9.32
CA ASP A 431 -11.80 -16.20 8.28
C ASP A 431 -11.88 -17.62 8.84
N LEU A 432 -12.57 -18.51 8.13
CA LEU A 432 -12.81 -19.87 8.62
C LEU A 432 -11.55 -20.74 8.56
N ASP A 433 -10.58 -20.37 7.73
CA ASP A 433 -9.30 -21.08 7.61
C ASP A 433 -8.26 -20.57 8.61
N GLY A 434 -8.58 -19.49 9.35
CA GLY A 434 -7.68 -18.85 10.29
C GLY A 434 -6.61 -17.99 9.62
N ASN A 435 -6.81 -17.60 8.36
CA ASN A 435 -5.93 -16.68 7.67
C ASN A 435 -5.93 -15.34 8.40
N ALA A 436 -4.76 -14.71 8.46
CA ALA A 436 -4.67 -13.35 8.96
C ALA A 436 -5.29 -12.38 7.94
N LEU A 437 -5.99 -11.37 8.42
CA LEU A 437 -6.81 -10.48 7.60
C LEU A 437 -6.18 -9.09 7.45
N LEU A 438 -6.39 -8.50 6.27
CA LEU A 438 -6.14 -7.09 6.00
C LEU A 438 -7.47 -6.36 5.78
N TYR A 439 -7.57 -5.18 6.37
CA TYR A 439 -8.76 -4.34 6.40
C TYR A 439 -8.49 -3.02 5.69
N ASN A 440 -9.50 -2.53 4.99
CA ASN A 440 -9.44 -1.25 4.31
C ASN A 440 -10.79 -0.55 4.39
N TRP A 441 -10.79 0.66 4.94
CA TRP A 441 -11.96 1.54 4.97
C TRP A 441 -11.88 2.55 3.84
N GLU A 442 -12.83 2.51 2.92
CA GLU A 442 -12.86 3.34 1.71
C GLU A 442 -14.12 4.21 1.74
N GLN A 443 -14.00 5.50 1.42
CA GLN A 443 -15.19 6.30 1.12
C GLN A 443 -15.67 5.93 -0.29
N ILE A 444 -16.96 5.65 -0.44
CA ILE A 444 -17.58 5.22 -1.70
C ILE A 444 -18.64 6.21 -2.19
N ASP A 445 -18.51 7.47 -1.80
CA ASP A 445 -19.32 8.58 -2.31
C ASP A 445 -18.79 9.02 -3.69
N LEU A 446 -19.71 9.43 -4.55
CA LEU A 446 -19.41 10.18 -5.77
C LEU A 446 -19.72 11.65 -5.54
N GLY A 447 -19.10 12.53 -6.32
CA GLY A 447 -19.40 13.95 -6.23
C GLY A 447 -18.80 14.76 -7.37
N THR A 448 -18.96 16.06 -7.24
CA THR A 448 -18.30 17.09 -8.06
C THR A 448 -16.77 16.93 -8.05
N GLU A 449 -16.14 17.10 -9.21
CA GLU A 449 -14.69 17.10 -9.34
C GLU A 449 -14.02 18.21 -8.52
N SER A 450 -12.76 18.00 -8.15
CA SER A 450 -11.85 19.10 -7.79
C SER A 450 -11.09 19.58 -9.03
N SER A 451 -10.61 20.82 -8.98
CA SER A 451 -9.81 21.44 -10.05
C SER A 451 -8.47 22.00 -9.57
N SER A 452 -8.19 21.90 -8.27
CA SER A 452 -6.95 22.33 -7.62
C SER A 452 -6.91 21.82 -6.18
N ALA A 453 -5.73 21.90 -5.56
CA ALA A 453 -5.59 21.58 -4.15
C ALA A 453 -6.51 22.37 -3.22
N ALA A 454 -6.84 23.62 -3.57
CA ALA A 454 -7.75 24.46 -2.78
C ALA A 454 -9.22 24.00 -2.84
N THR A 455 -9.61 23.28 -3.89
CA THR A 455 -10.97 22.77 -4.08
C THR A 455 -11.15 21.33 -3.58
N MET A 456 -10.08 20.67 -3.14
CA MET A 456 -10.13 19.36 -2.47
C MET A 456 -10.65 19.49 -1.02
N ILE A 457 -11.85 20.06 -0.89
CA ILE A 457 -12.57 20.32 0.34
C ILE A 457 -14.01 19.82 0.22
N ASP A 458 -14.71 19.76 1.35
CA ASP A 458 -16.12 19.40 1.38
C ASP A 458 -17.01 20.49 0.75
N ASP A 459 -17.78 20.09 -0.25
CA ASP A 459 -18.81 20.91 -0.89
C ASP A 459 -20.22 20.31 -0.76
N GLY A 460 -20.38 19.30 0.09
CA GLY A 460 -21.63 18.55 0.27
C GLY A 460 -21.68 17.23 -0.48
N THR A 461 -20.87 17.03 -1.53
CA THR A 461 -20.92 15.79 -2.32
C THR A 461 -19.54 15.18 -2.60
N ARG A 462 -18.49 16.00 -2.75
CA ARG A 462 -17.14 15.52 -3.11
C ARG A 462 -16.61 14.44 -2.15
N PRO A 463 -15.88 13.43 -2.66
CA PRO A 463 -15.08 12.53 -1.82
C PRO A 463 -14.06 13.30 -0.99
N LEU A 464 -13.95 12.97 0.29
CA LEU A 464 -13.18 13.72 1.28
C LEU A 464 -11.92 13.00 1.75
N PHE A 465 -11.85 11.68 1.59
CA PHE A 465 -10.78 10.89 2.17
C PHE A 465 -10.07 10.05 1.12
N ARG A 466 -8.76 10.19 1.04
CA ARG A 466 -7.92 9.42 0.12
C ARG A 466 -8.02 7.92 0.39
N PHE A 467 -7.78 7.13 -0.64
CA PHE A 467 -7.47 5.72 -0.48
C PHE A 467 -6.15 5.56 0.29
N VAL A 468 -6.05 4.48 1.06
CA VAL A 468 -4.84 4.06 1.77
C VAL A 468 -4.72 2.56 1.64
N ALA A 469 -3.50 2.03 1.57
CA ALA A 469 -3.27 0.59 1.57
C ALA A 469 -3.94 -0.13 2.76
N PRO A 470 -4.43 -1.38 2.58
CA PRO A 470 -5.00 -2.19 3.66
C PRO A 470 -4.01 -2.44 4.81
N THR A 471 -4.52 -2.53 6.04
CA THR A 471 -3.72 -2.79 7.25
C THR A 471 -4.31 -3.92 8.09
N PRO A 472 -3.56 -4.54 9.01
CA PRO A 472 -4.13 -5.50 9.96
C PRO A 472 -5.13 -4.89 10.96
N SER A 473 -5.23 -3.56 11.05
CA SER A 473 -6.17 -2.88 11.94
C SER A 473 -7.54 -2.74 11.27
N PRO A 474 -8.63 -3.21 11.90
CA PRO A 474 -9.99 -2.95 11.42
C PRO A 474 -10.47 -1.52 11.73
N GLU A 475 -9.65 -0.71 12.40
CA GLU A 475 -9.94 0.70 12.70
C GLU A 475 -9.25 1.64 11.71
N ARG A 476 -9.97 2.67 11.24
CA ARG A 476 -9.42 3.83 10.55
C ARG A 476 -9.95 5.14 11.13
N ILE A 477 -9.06 6.08 11.39
CA ILE A 477 -9.35 7.41 11.94
C ILE A 477 -9.41 8.45 10.80
N PHE A 478 -10.39 9.35 10.87
CA PHE A 478 -10.68 10.37 9.88
C PHE A 478 -10.83 11.78 10.50
N PRO A 479 -10.12 12.80 9.96
CA PRO A 479 -8.91 12.69 9.15
C PRO A 479 -7.81 11.86 9.83
N SER A 480 -6.73 11.51 9.11
CA SER A 480 -5.70 10.63 9.67
C SER A 480 -5.15 11.11 11.02
N LEU A 481 -4.80 10.19 11.92
CA LEU A 481 -4.24 10.54 13.23
C LEU A 481 -3.01 11.48 13.11
N PRO A 482 -2.04 11.26 12.21
CA PRO A 482 -0.96 12.23 11.98
C PRO A 482 -1.44 13.65 11.64
N SER A 483 -2.52 13.78 10.86
CA SER A 483 -3.13 15.07 10.56
C SER A 483 -3.77 15.72 11.79
N LEU A 484 -4.46 14.94 12.62
CA LEU A 484 -5.05 15.43 13.87
C LEU A 484 -3.99 15.95 14.84
N LEU A 485 -2.83 15.28 14.92
CA LEU A 485 -1.77 15.62 15.87
C LEU A 485 -0.91 16.80 15.40
N SER A 486 -0.69 16.93 14.10
CA SER A 486 0.07 18.03 13.48
C SER A 486 -0.78 19.27 13.23
N GLY A 487 -2.11 19.13 13.20
CA GLY A 487 -3.04 20.19 12.81
C GLY A 487 -3.03 20.50 11.31
N THR A 488 -2.33 19.69 10.49
CA THR A 488 -2.23 19.87 9.03
C THR A 488 -2.81 18.63 8.35
N LEU A 489 -3.84 18.83 7.51
CA LEU A 489 -4.44 17.73 6.75
C LEU A 489 -3.46 17.17 5.73
N ALA A 490 -3.43 15.84 5.63
CA ALA A 490 -2.80 15.18 4.49
C ALA A 490 -3.54 15.59 3.22
N LYS A 491 -2.81 15.71 2.11
CA LYS A 491 -3.44 15.98 0.82
C LYS A 491 -4.39 14.83 0.45
N GLY A 492 -5.60 15.17 0.03
CA GLY A 492 -6.68 14.21 -0.21
C GLY A 492 -7.50 13.84 1.03
N ASP A 493 -7.17 14.39 2.21
CA ASP A 493 -8.06 14.38 3.38
C ASP A 493 -8.72 15.76 3.54
N ALA A 494 -10.02 15.78 3.81
CA ALA A 494 -10.80 16.99 4.10
C ALA A 494 -11.71 16.79 5.30
N TRP A 495 -12.02 17.88 6.00
CA TRP A 495 -13.04 17.86 7.05
C TRP A 495 -14.44 17.76 6.42
N PRO A 496 -15.33 16.92 6.96
CA PRO A 496 -16.75 17.02 6.64
C PRO A 496 -17.32 18.25 7.35
N THR A 497 -17.76 19.25 6.57
CA THR A 497 -18.18 20.58 7.07
C THR A 497 -19.65 20.89 6.82
N THR A 498 -20.33 20.07 6.02
CA THR A 498 -21.71 20.24 5.57
C THR A 498 -22.65 19.18 6.16
N ASN A 499 -23.97 19.40 6.06
CA ASN A 499 -24.96 18.36 6.32
C ASN A 499 -24.97 17.38 5.14
N ARG A 500 -24.49 16.16 5.35
CA ARG A 500 -24.40 15.16 4.27
C ARG A 500 -24.32 13.75 4.84
N ASP A 501 -24.68 12.77 4.02
CA ASP A 501 -24.33 11.38 4.27
C ASP A 501 -22.93 11.11 3.68
N LEU A 502 -22.11 10.39 4.42
CA LEU A 502 -20.87 9.79 3.95
C LEU A 502 -21.07 8.28 3.91
N ASN A 503 -20.77 7.66 2.78
CA ASN A 503 -20.87 6.22 2.61
C ASN A 503 -19.48 5.61 2.64
N PHE A 504 -19.25 4.67 3.56
CA PHE A 504 -18.00 3.97 3.72
C PHE A 504 -18.16 2.48 3.47
N ARG A 505 -17.10 1.86 2.98
CA ARG A 505 -16.98 0.42 2.81
C ARG A 505 -15.81 -0.11 3.61
N LEU A 506 -16.07 -1.17 4.38
CA LEU A 506 -15.03 -2.02 4.93
C LEU A 506 -14.77 -3.17 3.94
N THR A 507 -13.56 -3.23 3.40
CA THR A 507 -13.08 -4.33 2.56
C THR A 507 -12.10 -5.18 3.36
N VAL A 508 -12.37 -6.48 3.44
CA VAL A 508 -11.55 -7.49 4.14
C VAL A 508 -10.93 -8.44 3.13
N ARG A 509 -9.60 -8.63 3.22
CA ARG A 509 -8.81 -9.52 2.35
C ARG A 509 -8.12 -10.58 3.20
N ASP A 510 -8.18 -11.83 2.77
CA ASP A 510 -7.49 -12.96 3.41
C ASP A 510 -6.03 -13.15 2.94
N GLY A 511 -5.62 -12.42 1.89
CA GLY A 511 -4.31 -12.56 1.25
C GLY A 511 -4.18 -13.77 0.30
N GLN A 512 -5.16 -14.67 0.29
CA GLN A 512 -5.21 -15.92 -0.46
C GLN A 512 -6.19 -15.86 -1.65
N GLY A 513 -6.85 -14.73 -1.84
CA GLY A 513 -7.71 -14.43 -2.98
C GLY A 513 -9.19 -14.39 -2.65
N GLY A 514 -9.56 -14.48 -1.37
CA GLY A 514 -10.88 -14.16 -0.87
C GLY A 514 -10.97 -12.70 -0.45
N VAL A 515 -12.05 -12.04 -0.89
CA VAL A 515 -12.35 -10.65 -0.54
C VAL A 515 -13.82 -10.52 -0.21
N ALA A 516 -14.13 -9.86 0.89
CA ALA A 516 -15.49 -9.53 1.30
C ALA A 516 -15.61 -8.07 1.67
N SER A 517 -16.83 -7.55 1.64
CA SER A 517 -17.11 -6.18 2.05
C SER A 517 -18.45 -6.01 2.74
N ASP A 518 -18.52 -4.96 3.54
CA ASP A 518 -19.75 -4.47 4.15
C ASP A 518 -19.72 -2.94 4.23
N ASP A 519 -20.88 -2.31 4.17
CA ASP A 519 -21.00 -0.85 4.04
C ASP A 519 -21.54 -0.24 5.33
N MET A 520 -21.08 0.96 5.67
CA MET A 520 -21.56 1.78 6.78
C MET A 520 -21.89 3.19 6.29
N LYS A 521 -23.00 3.74 6.75
CA LYS A 521 -23.33 5.15 6.53
C LYS A 521 -23.03 5.99 7.76
N VAL A 522 -22.42 7.15 7.54
CA VAL A 522 -22.16 8.17 8.55
C VAL A 522 -22.86 9.46 8.13
N GLN A 523 -23.93 9.81 8.83
CA GLN A 523 -24.63 11.08 8.64
C GLN A 523 -23.89 12.19 9.39
N VAL A 524 -23.46 13.22 8.68
CA VAL A 524 -22.83 14.42 9.24
C VAL A 524 -23.89 15.49 9.46
N VAL A 525 -23.93 16.04 10.68
CA VAL A 525 -24.83 17.12 11.07
C VAL A 525 -24.02 18.34 11.48
N LYS A 526 -24.25 19.45 10.77
CA LYS A 526 -23.63 20.74 11.07
C LYS A 526 -24.29 21.36 12.29
N THR A 527 -23.57 21.34 13.39
CA THR A 527 -23.91 21.99 14.67
C THR A 527 -23.51 23.46 14.67
N SER A 528 -23.96 24.22 15.68
CA SER A 528 -23.64 25.65 15.84
C SER A 528 -22.20 25.93 16.28
N SER A 529 -21.55 24.94 16.91
CA SER A 529 -20.12 24.96 17.28
C SER A 529 -19.50 23.58 17.03
N VAL A 530 -18.22 23.41 17.36
CA VAL A 530 -17.45 22.18 17.09
C VAL A 530 -17.17 21.44 18.39
N PHE A 531 -17.38 20.13 18.42
CA PHE A 531 -17.05 19.31 19.57
C PHE A 531 -15.53 19.24 19.75
N ARG A 532 -15.02 19.92 20.79
CA ARG A 532 -13.57 20.06 21.02
C ARG A 532 -13.26 20.24 22.49
N ILE A 533 -12.09 19.78 22.92
CA ILE A 533 -11.55 20.12 24.23
C ILE A 533 -11.31 21.65 24.27
N THR A 534 -11.62 22.28 25.40
CA THR A 534 -11.46 23.73 25.65
C THR A 534 -10.50 24.03 26.80
N ASN A 535 -10.22 23.05 27.66
CA ASN A 535 -9.26 23.15 28.77
C ASN A 535 -8.76 21.74 29.14
N PRO A 536 -7.46 21.54 29.48
CA PRO A 536 -6.41 22.55 29.69
C PRO A 536 -5.68 22.98 28.41
N PHE A 537 -5.43 24.28 28.25
CA PHE A 537 -4.57 24.86 27.20
C PHE A 537 -3.67 25.98 27.74
N TYR A 538 -2.53 26.21 27.06
CA TYR A 538 -1.54 27.27 27.29
C TYR A 538 -1.02 27.43 28.74
N GLY A 539 0.26 27.11 28.97
CA GLY A 539 0.95 27.38 30.25
C GLY A 539 0.57 26.47 31.43
N VAL A 540 -0.38 25.54 31.24
CA VAL A 540 -0.74 24.53 32.25
C VAL A 540 0.23 23.35 32.18
N MET A 541 0.94 23.12 33.29
CA MET A 541 1.74 21.92 33.50
C MET A 541 0.89 20.89 34.23
N LEU A 542 0.82 19.68 33.69
CA LEU A 542 0.09 18.58 34.32
C LEU A 542 0.96 17.89 35.37
N THR A 543 0.37 17.55 36.52
CA THR A 543 1.09 16.83 37.58
C THR A 543 0.68 15.35 37.55
N PRO A 544 1.60 14.41 37.28
CA PRO A 544 1.31 12.97 37.35
C PRO A 544 0.70 12.58 38.71
N GLY A 545 -0.32 11.71 38.70
CA GLY A 545 -1.04 11.29 39.91
C GLY A 545 -2.02 12.32 40.47
N ALA A 546 -2.02 13.57 39.97
CA ALA A 546 -2.92 14.61 40.45
C ALA A 546 -4.28 14.58 39.73
N SER A 547 -5.26 15.24 40.35
CA SER A 547 -6.54 15.53 39.70
C SER A 547 -6.37 16.65 38.68
N GLN A 548 -6.95 16.45 37.49
CA GLN A 548 -6.95 17.39 36.38
C GLN A 548 -8.39 17.73 35.98
N ALA A 549 -8.70 19.02 35.99
CA ALA A 549 -9.95 19.52 35.43
C ALA A 549 -9.87 19.55 33.89
N LEU A 550 -10.88 18.99 33.24
CA LEU A 550 -11.05 18.93 31.80
C LEU A 550 -12.35 19.62 31.42
N ALA A 551 -12.33 20.43 30.36
CA ALA A 551 -13.54 20.99 29.79
C ALA A 551 -13.54 20.83 28.27
N TRP A 552 -14.74 20.73 27.69
CA TRP A 552 -14.96 20.64 26.25
C TRP A 552 -16.24 21.40 25.85
N ASP A 553 -16.32 21.77 24.58
CA ASP A 553 -17.54 22.25 23.96
C ASP A 553 -18.42 21.04 23.62
N VAL A 554 -19.61 20.96 24.23
CA VAL A 554 -20.60 19.90 23.95
C VAL A 554 -21.14 20.03 22.53
N ALA A 555 -21.15 21.24 21.97
CA ALA A 555 -21.53 21.53 20.59
C ALA A 555 -22.90 20.98 20.15
N GLY A 556 -23.84 20.83 21.08
CA GLY A 556 -25.17 20.26 20.81
C GLY A 556 -25.15 18.76 20.46
N THR A 557 -24.03 18.07 20.65
CA THR A 557 -23.89 16.64 20.37
C THR A 557 -24.71 15.75 21.30
N ASP A 558 -25.07 16.26 22.47
CA ASP A 558 -25.93 15.63 23.47
C ASP A 558 -27.41 15.61 23.07
N GLN A 559 -27.79 16.40 22.06
CA GLN A 559 -29.17 16.50 21.57
C GLN A 559 -29.39 15.65 20.32
N ALA A 560 -30.66 15.31 20.05
CA ALA A 560 -31.04 14.65 18.81
C ALA A 560 -30.71 15.53 17.58
N PRO A 561 -30.25 14.96 16.46
CA PRO A 561 -30.16 13.51 16.19
C PRO A 561 -28.87 12.82 16.65
N ILE A 562 -27.83 13.53 17.10
CA ILE A 562 -26.53 12.94 17.46
C ILE A 562 -26.62 12.14 18.78
N SER A 563 -27.34 12.67 19.77
CA SER A 563 -27.75 12.00 21.02
C SER A 563 -26.62 11.40 21.88
N CYS A 564 -25.42 11.99 21.85
CA CYS A 564 -24.28 11.57 22.66
C CYS A 564 -24.43 12.01 24.13
N SER A 565 -25.06 11.18 24.96
CA SER A 565 -25.33 11.53 26.36
C SER A 565 -24.11 11.38 27.29
N LYS A 566 -23.10 10.60 26.89
CA LYS A 566 -21.93 10.27 27.70
C LYS A 566 -20.63 10.30 26.92
N VAL A 567 -19.54 10.59 27.61
CA VAL A 567 -18.18 10.62 27.08
C VAL A 567 -17.22 9.79 27.92
N ASP A 568 -16.21 9.25 27.23
CA ASP A 568 -15.05 8.59 27.80
C ASP A 568 -13.82 9.48 27.64
N ILE A 569 -12.97 9.49 28.67
CA ILE A 569 -11.80 10.36 28.75
C ILE A 569 -10.56 9.48 28.85
N SER A 570 -9.58 9.72 27.98
CA SER A 570 -8.33 8.96 27.93
C SER A 570 -7.11 9.86 27.72
N VAL A 571 -5.93 9.33 28.04
CA VAL A 571 -4.64 9.99 27.90
C VAL A 571 -3.67 9.13 27.09
N THR A 572 -2.79 9.77 26.32
CA THR A 572 -1.69 9.10 25.61
C THR A 572 -0.38 9.84 25.86
N GLN A 573 0.73 9.10 25.92
CA GLN A 573 2.11 9.64 26.00
C GLN A 573 2.93 9.38 24.72
N ASP A 574 2.35 8.60 23.79
CA ASP A 574 2.99 8.07 22.60
C ASP A 574 2.21 8.48 21.34
N GLU A 575 1.66 9.69 21.36
CA GLU A 575 0.98 10.31 20.22
C GLU A 575 -0.18 9.44 19.67
N GLY A 576 -0.91 8.80 20.59
CA GLY A 576 -2.11 8.04 20.27
C GLY A 576 -1.87 6.59 19.85
N ALA A 577 -0.63 6.08 19.93
CA ALA A 577 -0.36 4.66 19.73
C ALA A 577 -0.99 3.81 20.84
N ASN A 578 -1.00 4.29 22.08
CA ASN A 578 -1.72 3.69 23.19
C ASN A 578 -2.52 4.76 23.97
N TRP A 579 -3.76 4.42 24.33
CA TRP A 579 -4.65 5.27 25.11
C TRP A 579 -4.97 4.62 26.46
N THR A 580 -4.58 5.28 27.55
CA THR A 580 -4.94 4.89 28.92
C THR A 580 -6.26 5.55 29.30
N MET A 581 -7.23 4.75 29.71
CA MET A 581 -8.55 5.25 30.15
C MET A 581 -8.42 5.98 31.48
N LEU A 582 -8.99 7.19 31.57
CA LEU A 582 -9.04 8.00 32.79
C LEU A 582 -10.42 7.99 33.44
N ALA A 583 -11.48 8.03 32.63
CA ALA A 583 -12.86 7.97 33.09
C ALA A 583 -13.76 7.44 31.96
N VAL A 584 -14.80 6.69 32.33
CA VAL A 584 -15.78 6.11 31.38
C VAL A 584 -17.17 6.62 31.74
N GLY A 585 -18.01 6.84 30.73
CA GLY A 585 -19.44 7.11 30.87
C GLY A 585 -19.76 8.41 31.63
N GLN A 586 -18.89 9.41 31.54
CA GLN A 586 -19.12 10.74 32.14
C GLN A 586 -20.23 11.45 31.38
N SER A 587 -21.07 12.23 32.06
CA SER A 587 -22.12 13.02 31.37
C SER A 587 -21.50 13.95 30.33
N ASN A 588 -22.07 14.02 29.13
CA ASN A 588 -21.65 14.96 28.09
C ASN A 588 -22.15 16.40 28.38
N ASN A 589 -21.68 17.00 29.48
CA ASN A 589 -22.11 18.30 29.97
C ASN A 589 -21.01 19.39 29.92
N GLY A 590 -19.88 19.08 29.26
CA GLY A 590 -18.82 20.03 28.97
C GLY A 590 -17.69 20.09 30.00
N ALA A 591 -17.75 19.33 31.10
CA ALA A 591 -16.66 19.29 32.07
C ALA A 591 -16.58 17.98 32.86
N ALA A 592 -15.36 17.59 33.24
CA ALA A 592 -15.09 16.48 34.15
C ALA A 592 -13.78 16.72 34.91
N THR A 593 -13.61 16.03 36.04
CA THR A 593 -12.33 15.96 36.75
C THR A 593 -11.83 14.53 36.69
N VAL A 594 -10.59 14.35 36.24
CA VAL A 594 -9.97 13.03 36.07
C VAL A 594 -8.65 12.95 36.82
N THR A 595 -8.26 11.76 37.27
CA THR A 595 -6.93 11.56 37.88
C THR A 595 -5.96 11.08 36.82
N LEU A 596 -4.83 11.79 36.68
CA LEU A 596 -3.77 11.38 35.75
C LEU A 596 -2.99 10.19 36.32
N PRO A 597 -2.53 9.23 35.49
CA PRO A 597 -1.66 8.16 35.95
C PRO A 597 -0.39 8.72 36.60
N ALA A 598 0.05 8.09 37.70
CA ALA A 598 1.24 8.53 38.42
C ALA A 598 2.55 8.22 37.67
N ASN A 599 2.52 7.27 36.73
CA ASN A 599 3.67 6.83 35.94
C ASN A 599 3.86 7.63 34.64
N LEU A 600 3.17 8.76 34.45
CA LEU A 600 3.38 9.59 33.28
C LEU A 600 4.79 10.21 33.30
N THR A 601 5.60 9.95 32.26
CA THR A 601 7.00 10.44 32.18
C THR A 601 7.26 11.50 31.11
N SER A 602 6.37 11.67 30.13
CA SER A 602 6.50 12.61 29.02
C SER A 602 5.23 13.41 28.78
N SER A 603 5.33 14.47 27.97
CA SER A 603 4.17 15.28 27.57
C SER A 603 3.06 14.41 26.97
N VAL A 604 1.81 14.75 27.25
CA VAL A 604 0.66 13.89 26.94
C VAL A 604 -0.35 14.58 26.02
N ARG A 605 -1.28 13.79 25.47
CA ARG A 605 -2.53 14.31 24.92
C ARG A 605 -3.73 13.70 25.61
N LEU A 606 -4.81 14.47 25.67
CA LEU A 606 -6.09 14.05 26.21
C LEU A 606 -7.07 13.81 25.05
N LYS A 607 -7.93 12.82 25.20
CA LYS A 607 -9.02 12.52 24.27
C LYS A 607 -10.33 12.43 25.02
N VAL A 608 -11.36 13.10 24.50
CA VAL A 608 -12.76 12.98 24.92
C VAL A 608 -13.52 12.34 23.76
N ALA A 609 -14.01 11.12 23.95
CA ALA A 609 -14.75 10.38 22.93
C ALA A 609 -16.20 10.19 23.37
N CYS A 610 -17.15 10.22 22.44
CA CYS A 610 -18.51 9.81 22.78
C CYS A 610 -18.53 8.32 23.16
N SER A 611 -19.19 7.93 24.24
CA SER A 611 -19.15 6.54 24.74
C SER A 611 -19.85 5.54 23.81
N ASP A 612 -20.84 5.99 23.03
CA ASP A 612 -21.67 5.17 22.16
C ASP A 612 -21.77 5.74 20.74
N ASN A 613 -20.79 6.53 20.32
CA ASN A 613 -20.69 7.06 18.97
C ASN A 613 -19.22 7.07 18.53
N ILE A 614 -18.95 7.30 17.24
CA ILE A 614 -17.62 7.16 16.65
C ILE A 614 -16.79 8.46 16.67
N PHE A 615 -17.38 9.59 17.06
CA PHE A 615 -16.71 10.88 17.07
C PHE A 615 -15.97 11.16 18.39
N PHE A 616 -14.91 11.96 18.30
CA PHE A 616 -14.10 12.32 19.46
C PHE A 616 -13.35 13.64 19.25
N ALA A 617 -12.77 14.17 20.33
CA ALA A 617 -11.87 15.31 20.32
C ALA A 617 -10.53 14.94 20.96
N ILE A 618 -9.42 15.39 20.38
CA ILE A 618 -8.06 15.29 20.94
C ILE A 618 -7.57 16.69 21.30
N SER A 619 -6.75 16.80 22.35
CA SER A 619 -6.12 18.06 22.70
C SER A 619 -5.25 18.56 21.53
N PRO A 620 -5.47 19.79 21.02
CA PRO A 620 -4.75 20.33 19.86
C PRO A 620 -3.24 20.39 20.07
N LEU A 621 -2.79 20.53 21.32
CA LEU A 621 -1.38 20.56 21.69
C LEU A 621 -1.02 19.41 22.63
N LYS A 622 0.28 19.07 22.63
CA LYS A 622 0.89 18.28 23.69
C LYS A 622 0.92 19.09 24.99
N LEU A 623 0.52 18.44 26.07
CA LEU A 623 0.44 19.03 27.41
C LEU A 623 1.68 18.61 28.21
N PRO A 624 2.52 19.56 28.64
CA PRO A 624 3.73 19.25 29.38
C PRO A 624 3.43 18.77 30.80
N LEU A 625 4.35 17.98 31.37
CA LEU A 625 4.29 17.52 32.75
C LEU A 625 5.18 18.35 33.66
N VAL A 626 4.76 18.59 34.91
CA VAL A 626 5.65 19.10 35.96
C VAL A 626 6.78 18.08 36.14
N GLN A 627 8.02 18.48 35.82
CA GLN A 627 9.16 17.64 36.12
C GLN A 627 9.31 17.56 37.65
N GLY A 628 9.21 16.36 38.19
CA GLY A 628 9.52 16.12 39.60
C GLY A 628 10.98 16.51 39.84
N GLY A 629 11.20 17.67 40.46
CA GLY A 629 12.51 18.01 40.98
C GLY A 629 12.91 16.92 41.97
N SER A 630 14.03 16.26 41.73
CA SER A 630 14.72 15.52 42.77
C SER A 630 15.09 16.53 43.86
N THR A 631 14.23 16.65 44.87
CA THR A 631 14.60 17.29 46.13
C THR A 631 15.60 16.36 46.80
N SER A 632 16.88 16.49 46.43
CA SER A 632 17.98 16.05 47.27
C SER A 632 17.91 16.90 48.54
N GLY A 633 17.27 16.35 49.57
CA GLY A 633 17.40 16.85 50.92
C GLY A 633 18.87 16.76 51.35
N GLY A 634 19.55 17.90 51.32
CA GLY A 634 20.92 18.05 51.80
C GLY A 634 21.01 19.35 52.56
N GLY A 635 20.75 19.27 53.87
CA GLY A 635 21.03 20.37 54.78
C GLY A 635 22.53 20.55 54.98
N GLY A 636 22.95 21.82 55.03
CA GLY A 636 24.11 22.27 55.79
C GLY A 636 25.49 22.19 55.13
N GLY A 637 26.21 23.31 55.21
CA GLY A 637 27.68 23.34 55.20
C GLY A 637 28.29 24.19 54.09
N GLY A 638 28.79 25.37 54.46
CA GLY A 638 29.50 26.27 53.55
C GLY A 638 30.88 25.76 53.10
N GLY A 639 31.40 26.41 52.07
CA GLY A 639 32.77 26.21 51.57
C GLY A 639 32.86 26.57 50.09
N GLY A 640 33.37 27.76 49.78
CA GLY A 640 33.49 28.24 48.40
C GLY A 640 34.61 27.56 47.61
N SER A 641 34.48 27.57 46.28
CA SER A 641 35.55 27.97 45.35
C SER A 641 34.97 28.22 43.95
N LEU A 642 35.64 29.12 43.24
CA LEU A 642 35.41 29.70 41.91
C LEU A 642 35.32 28.59 40.82
N GLY A 643 34.59 28.68 39.71
CA GLY A 643 34.23 29.83 38.88
C GLY A 643 35.07 29.82 37.61
N LEU A 644 34.64 29.12 36.55
CA LEU A 644 35.22 29.22 35.20
C LEU A 644 34.17 28.90 34.11
N TRP A 645 34.09 29.82 33.14
CA TRP A 645 33.46 29.76 31.82
C TRP A 645 32.03 30.29 31.64
N THR A 646 31.99 31.62 31.61
CA THR A 646 31.25 32.46 30.67
C THR A 646 31.71 32.27 29.21
N LEU A 647 30.78 32.04 28.28
CA LEU A 647 30.79 32.35 26.82
C LEU A 647 29.53 31.67 26.23
N ALA A 648 28.63 32.26 25.42
CA ALA A 648 28.66 33.46 24.62
C ALA A 648 27.20 33.90 24.33
N LEU A 649 26.91 35.20 24.43
CA LEU A 649 25.70 35.84 23.91
C LEU A 649 26.02 37.32 23.69
N ALA A 650 26.40 37.71 22.48
CA ALA A 650 26.37 39.10 22.01
C ALA A 650 26.75 39.19 20.53
N LEU A 651 25.77 39.02 19.62
CA LEU A 651 25.85 39.59 18.27
C LEU A 651 24.44 40.01 17.85
N LEU A 652 24.10 41.27 18.10
CA LEU A 652 23.22 42.11 17.28
C LEU A 652 23.22 43.55 17.82
N GLY A 653 23.40 44.51 16.90
CA GLY A 653 23.33 45.96 17.10
C GLY A 653 24.70 46.58 17.42
N TRP A 654 25.21 47.61 16.73
CA TRP A 654 24.54 48.62 15.93
C TRP A 654 25.58 49.32 15.04
N HIS A 655 25.21 49.58 13.80
CA HIS A 655 25.85 50.58 12.94
C HIS A 655 25.66 52.00 13.51
N ARG A 656 26.74 52.80 13.60
CA ARG A 656 26.85 54.11 12.94
C ARG A 656 28.21 54.82 13.18
N ARG A 657 28.85 55.14 12.04
CA ARG A 657 29.76 56.25 11.67
C ARG A 657 30.31 57.19 12.76
N ALA A 658 31.62 57.45 12.74
CA ALA A 658 32.21 58.66 12.14
C ALA A 658 33.74 58.76 12.40
N LYS A 659 34.56 58.55 11.37
CA LYS A 659 35.47 59.53 10.75
C LYS A 659 36.16 58.90 9.55
#